data_AF-A0A5B8C4J0-F1
#
_entry.id   AF-A0A5B8C4J0-F1
#
_cell.length_a   1.000
_cell.length_b   1.000
_cell.length_c   1.000
_cell.angle_alpha   90.00
_cell.angle_beta   90.00
_cell.angle_gamma   90.00
#
_symmetry.space_group_name_H-M   'P 1'
#
loop_
_entity.id
_entity.type
_entity.pdbx_description
1 polymer ?
#
loop_
_entity_poly.entity_id
_entity_poly.type
_entity_poly.pdbx_seq_one_letter_code
_entity_poly.pdbx_strand_id
1 'polypeptide(L)'
;MAASDKPETVLVDGRRLRLTNLSKVLYPETGTTKAEVIAYLTQIAPVMLPHCAGRPATRKRWPNGVGRADDGGEVFFVKNLEPGAPEWVVRADIEHSSGPKTYPLVNDAATLAWLGQMAALEVHVPQWRFRSDGEPHHPDRLVLDLDPGEGAGLVECAEVARLARALLVGMGLEPVPLTSGSKGIHLYAAIDGTHTADQISDIAHELARALEADHKDLVVSDMKKTLRAGKVLVDWSQNNGSKTTIAPYSLRGRTHPTVAAPRTWAELDDPGLAHLEYPEVLRRVAEIGDPMAVLLGVYVEPYTDPGERIPEAREVIDVAAAPGGTPESRRAHAPRKDTTGAIGARRRADRLATYRAMRDPAKTPEPVPEEVLGDYGHAAQTFVIQEHHASRLHWDFRLAHEGVLVSWALPKGVPVDPKQNHLAVQTEDHPMEYGTFAGTIPAGEYGGGEVTIWDSGTYELHKWHEGKEVIAVLTGRPDGGLATAGPGRVAKLALIRTGGRGGQDGNHWLIHLMGSDGVSRGGGGQPGSGVAPDRETARGSGAGRTAARGTATDRTAARRTTSLRSGEPSRELPPSPMLATLGTAEDLSADHDWALEMKWDGVRAVVVLEAGTVRLFSRNGNDVTRQYPELHDLASVVPGVTRAVLDGEIVALDPRGRPSFAALQKRFNLGDDRQVDRLARADPVRLMLFDVLEADDSSFLKRTYDERRTALSELVDPGAHELVAIPEAFDGDIEAAVHASRRWGLEGVMAKRRDSRYTPGRRSRSWVKIKHTLTQEVVVIGWRPGQGNRASAVGSLLVAVPSADGLRYAGRVGTGFTLKEAEEWARQLEGAERKSSAVDGVPRLDSRDARWVSPTRVAEVEYSEWTPDQRLRHPRWRGWRPDKSPGDVILEATGKTAAEAWTSADRQVDV
;
A
#
# COMPACT_ATOMS: atom_id res chain seq x y z
N MET A 1 -47.71 14.64 -6.76
CA MET A 1 -48.97 13.87 -6.85
C MET A 1 -49.38 13.50 -5.44
N ALA A 2 -50.60 13.82 -5.00
CA ALA A 2 -51.06 13.44 -3.66
C ALA A 2 -51.13 11.90 -3.59
N ALA A 3 -50.31 11.28 -2.74
CA ALA A 3 -50.25 9.83 -2.62
C ALA A 3 -51.60 9.30 -2.13
N SER A 4 -52.20 8.38 -2.90
CA SER A 4 -53.44 7.72 -2.52
C SER A 4 -53.17 6.72 -1.38
N ASP A 5 -54.01 6.70 -0.35
CA ASP A 5 -53.94 5.71 0.73
C ASP A 5 -54.49 4.33 0.34
N LYS A 6 -55.02 4.18 -0.88
CA LYS A 6 -55.43 2.88 -1.39
C LYS A 6 -54.19 2.04 -1.71
N PRO A 7 -54.25 0.71 -1.48
CA PRO A 7 -53.19 -0.18 -1.92
C PRO A 7 -52.94 -0.04 -3.42
N GLU A 8 -51.69 0.16 -3.80
CA GLU A 8 -51.26 0.26 -5.20
C GLU A 8 -50.38 -0.93 -5.54
N THR A 9 -50.51 -1.47 -6.76
CA THR A 9 -49.61 -2.50 -7.27
C THR A 9 -48.72 -1.87 -8.32
N VAL A 10 -47.41 -1.90 -8.09
CA VAL A 10 -46.40 -1.31 -8.97
C VAL A 10 -45.49 -2.39 -9.52
N LEU A 11 -44.86 -2.10 -10.67
CA LEU A 11 -43.81 -2.93 -11.24
C LEU A 11 -42.46 -2.23 -11.01
N VAL A 12 -41.56 -2.87 -10.28
CA VAL A 12 -40.18 -2.39 -10.05
C VAL A 12 -39.26 -3.50 -10.52
N ASP A 13 -38.37 -3.20 -11.48
CA ASP A 13 -37.42 -4.17 -12.03
C ASP A 13 -38.07 -5.51 -12.47
N GLY A 14 -39.22 -5.41 -13.15
CA GLY A 14 -40.00 -6.58 -13.57
C GLY A 14 -40.73 -7.35 -12.46
N ARG A 15 -40.56 -6.98 -11.18
CA ARG A 15 -41.25 -7.59 -10.03
C ARG A 15 -42.50 -6.80 -9.65
N ARG A 16 -43.61 -7.50 -9.37
CA ARG A 16 -44.85 -6.88 -8.87
C ARG A 16 -44.78 -6.69 -7.36
N LEU A 17 -44.99 -5.45 -6.90
CA LEU A 17 -45.04 -5.10 -5.47
C LEU A 17 -46.38 -4.43 -5.13
N ARG A 18 -46.97 -4.85 -4.00
CA ARG A 18 -48.12 -4.18 -3.41
C ARG A 18 -47.66 -3.19 -2.35
N LEU A 19 -47.85 -1.90 -2.61
CA LEU A 19 -47.52 -0.81 -1.69
C LEU A 19 -48.78 -0.35 -0.93
N THR A 20 -48.61 0.02 0.34
CA THR A 20 -49.72 0.45 1.21
C THR A 20 -49.30 1.55 2.18
N ASN A 21 -50.27 2.39 2.56
CA ASN A 21 -50.09 3.50 3.50
C ASN A 21 -48.95 4.44 3.05
N LEU A 22 -49.00 4.84 1.78
CA LEU A 22 -47.94 5.63 1.14
C LEU A 22 -47.82 7.03 1.75
N SER A 23 -48.94 7.63 2.20
CA SER A 23 -48.94 8.93 2.87
C SER A 23 -48.46 8.87 4.32
N LYS A 24 -48.24 7.67 4.89
CA LYS A 24 -47.85 7.51 6.30
C LYS A 24 -46.51 8.19 6.56
N VAL A 25 -46.50 9.14 7.49
CA VAL A 25 -45.28 9.82 7.95
C VAL A 25 -44.43 8.84 8.75
N LEU A 26 -43.18 8.64 8.33
CA LEU A 26 -42.19 7.81 9.03
C LEU A 26 -41.17 8.65 9.82
N TYR A 27 -40.95 9.91 9.42
CA TYR A 27 -40.13 10.89 10.15
C TYR A 27 -40.98 12.12 10.49
N PRO A 28 -41.52 12.21 11.71
CA PRO A 28 -42.43 13.29 12.10
C PRO A 28 -41.85 14.71 12.02
N GLU A 29 -40.56 14.90 12.32
CA GLU A 29 -39.93 16.24 12.34
C GLU A 29 -39.80 16.85 10.94
N THR A 30 -39.60 16.02 9.92
CA THR A 30 -39.46 16.46 8.52
C THR A 30 -40.71 16.22 7.69
N GLY A 31 -41.70 15.51 8.24
CA GLY A 31 -42.87 15.06 7.50
C GLY A 31 -42.60 13.96 6.47
N THR A 32 -41.39 13.37 6.47
CA THR A 32 -41.00 12.37 5.44
C THR A 32 -41.90 11.14 5.52
N THR A 33 -42.53 10.82 4.39
CA THR A 33 -43.53 9.78 4.22
C THR A 33 -42.91 8.45 3.78
N LYS A 34 -43.69 7.36 3.89
CA LYS A 34 -43.30 6.05 3.36
C LYS A 34 -43.07 6.09 1.85
N ALA A 35 -43.89 6.82 1.10
CA ALA A 35 -43.70 6.99 -0.34
C ALA A 35 -42.32 7.57 -0.67
N GLU A 36 -41.89 8.60 0.06
CA GLU A 36 -40.58 9.23 -0.12
C GLU A 36 -39.43 8.31 0.26
N VAL A 37 -39.58 7.51 1.33
CA VAL A 37 -38.58 6.47 1.69
C VAL A 37 -38.44 5.43 0.58
N ILE A 38 -39.55 4.93 0.01
CA ILE A 38 -39.51 3.98 -1.12
C ILE A 38 -38.89 4.64 -2.35
N ALA A 39 -39.24 5.90 -2.63
CA ALA A 39 -38.70 6.66 -3.75
C ALA A 39 -37.18 6.89 -3.61
N TYR A 40 -36.70 7.19 -2.41
CA TYR A 40 -35.27 7.32 -2.14
C TYR A 40 -34.53 6.00 -2.39
N LEU A 41 -35.00 4.90 -1.80
CA LEU A 41 -34.34 3.59 -1.90
C LEU A 41 -34.29 3.08 -3.35
N THR A 42 -35.31 3.39 -4.16
CA THR A 42 -35.32 3.04 -5.58
C THR A 42 -34.42 3.94 -6.43
N GLN A 43 -34.34 5.25 -6.13
CA GLN A 43 -33.47 6.18 -6.85
C GLN A 43 -31.98 5.98 -6.52
N ILE A 44 -31.65 5.65 -5.27
CA ILE A 44 -30.26 5.44 -4.83
C ILE A 44 -29.74 4.03 -5.17
N ALA A 45 -30.62 3.13 -5.61
CA ALA A 45 -30.30 1.73 -5.89
C ALA A 45 -29.05 1.53 -6.78
N PRO A 46 -28.81 2.28 -7.87
CA PRO A 46 -27.65 2.07 -8.73
C PRO A 46 -26.30 2.17 -8.00
N VAL A 47 -26.20 2.99 -6.96
CA VAL A 47 -24.99 3.15 -6.15
C VAL A 47 -25.04 2.39 -4.83
N MET A 48 -26.23 2.08 -4.29
CA MET A 48 -26.38 1.30 -3.07
C MET A 48 -26.20 -0.21 -3.28
N LEU A 49 -26.72 -0.75 -4.38
CA LEU A 49 -26.74 -2.18 -4.65
C LEU A 49 -25.33 -2.80 -4.74
N PRO A 50 -24.32 -2.20 -5.40
CA PRO A 50 -22.97 -2.78 -5.45
C PRO A 50 -22.34 -3.02 -4.07
N HIS A 51 -22.75 -2.25 -3.05
CA HIS A 51 -22.25 -2.36 -1.68
C HIS A 51 -23.05 -3.32 -0.79
N CYS A 52 -24.22 -3.77 -1.25
CA CYS A 52 -25.15 -4.64 -0.53
C CYS A 52 -25.32 -6.02 -1.18
N ALA A 53 -25.10 -6.14 -2.49
CA ALA A 53 -25.35 -7.35 -3.26
C ALA A 53 -24.56 -8.55 -2.71
N GLY A 54 -25.24 -9.69 -2.62
CA GLY A 54 -24.70 -10.93 -2.06
C GLY A 54 -24.52 -10.92 -0.54
N ARG A 55 -24.86 -9.84 0.18
CA ARG A 55 -24.70 -9.76 1.63
C ARG A 55 -26.03 -10.04 2.36
N PRO A 56 -26.04 -10.84 3.43
CA PRO A 56 -27.26 -11.06 4.23
C PRO A 56 -27.69 -9.77 4.91
N ALA A 57 -28.87 -9.26 4.55
CA ALA A 57 -29.38 -8.01 5.08
C ALA A 57 -30.15 -8.22 6.39
N THR A 58 -29.63 -7.61 7.44
CA THR A 58 -30.34 -7.42 8.70
C THR A 58 -31.12 -6.11 8.65
N ARG A 59 -32.41 -6.13 8.98
CA ARG A 59 -33.30 -4.98 8.85
C ARG A 59 -33.65 -4.41 10.21
N LYS A 60 -33.62 -3.08 10.36
CA LYS A 60 -34.35 -2.40 11.43
C LYS A 60 -35.58 -1.70 10.89
N ARG A 61 -36.71 -2.01 11.49
CA ARG A 61 -38.03 -1.57 11.01
C ARG A 61 -38.68 -0.63 12.00
N TRP A 62 -39.28 0.42 11.47
CA TRP A 62 -40.15 1.37 12.20
C TRP A 62 -41.53 1.40 11.54
N PRO A 63 -42.38 0.38 11.78
CA PRO A 63 -43.69 0.30 11.13
C PRO A 63 -44.56 1.53 11.37
N ASN A 64 -44.36 2.23 12.50
CA ASN A 64 -45.07 3.42 12.92
C ASN A 64 -44.25 4.72 12.83
N GLY A 65 -43.09 4.67 12.17
CA GLY A 65 -42.16 5.80 12.12
C GLY A 65 -41.24 5.88 13.34
N VAL A 66 -40.24 6.75 13.26
CA VAL A 66 -39.16 6.91 14.27
C VAL A 66 -39.59 7.60 15.56
N GLY A 67 -40.83 8.12 15.63
CA GLY A 67 -41.30 8.98 16.70
C GLY A 67 -40.72 10.39 16.65
N ARG A 68 -41.10 11.23 17.61
CA ARG A 68 -40.49 12.52 17.93
C ARG A 68 -39.40 12.31 18.99
N ALA A 69 -38.65 13.37 19.29
CA ALA A 69 -37.53 13.31 20.23
C ALA A 69 -37.93 12.78 21.63
N ASP A 70 -39.17 13.01 22.06
CA ASP A 70 -39.63 12.77 23.43
C ASP A 70 -40.38 11.45 23.64
N ASP A 71 -40.89 10.82 22.57
CA ASP A 71 -41.80 9.67 22.64
C ASP A 71 -41.25 8.38 22.00
N GLY A 72 -40.27 8.46 21.10
CA GLY A 72 -39.52 7.33 20.54
C GLY A 72 -40.36 6.28 19.78
N GLY A 73 -40.06 6.05 18.51
CA GLY A 73 -40.77 5.04 17.70
C GLY A 73 -40.43 3.59 18.08
N GLU A 74 -41.42 2.71 18.04
CA GLU A 74 -41.22 1.27 18.21
C GLU A 74 -40.35 0.70 17.07
N VAL A 75 -39.23 0.08 17.45
CA VAL A 75 -38.22 -0.46 16.53
C VAL A 75 -38.12 -1.97 16.63
N PHE A 76 -38.09 -2.65 15.48
CA PHE A 76 -37.90 -4.09 15.38
C PHE A 76 -36.61 -4.41 14.65
N PHE A 77 -35.72 -5.15 15.32
CA PHE A 77 -34.50 -5.69 14.72
C PHE A 77 -34.77 -7.08 14.17
N VAL A 78 -34.77 -7.23 12.85
CA VAL A 78 -35.23 -8.45 12.18
C VAL A 78 -34.09 -9.05 11.36
N LYS A 79 -33.67 -10.25 11.80
CA LYS A 79 -32.68 -11.09 11.11
C LYS A 79 -33.36 -12.11 10.19
N ASN A 80 -34.27 -12.91 10.74
CA ASN A 80 -34.99 -13.92 9.97
C ASN A 80 -36.00 -13.27 9.02
N LEU A 81 -36.17 -13.82 7.82
CA LEU A 81 -37.14 -13.37 6.84
C LEU A 81 -38.57 -13.60 7.36
N GLU A 82 -39.44 -12.60 7.20
CA GLU A 82 -40.81 -12.67 7.69
C GLU A 82 -41.68 -13.63 6.85
N PRO A 83 -42.63 -14.36 7.46
CA PRO A 83 -43.64 -15.10 6.72
C PRO A 83 -44.41 -14.19 5.76
N GLY A 84 -44.48 -14.57 4.48
CA GLY A 84 -45.12 -13.77 3.43
C GLY A 84 -44.20 -12.77 2.71
N ALA A 85 -42.89 -12.83 2.92
CA ALA A 85 -41.93 -12.17 2.03
C ALA A 85 -42.13 -12.67 0.57
N PRO A 86 -42.01 -11.79 -0.45
CA PRO A 86 -42.22 -12.19 -1.83
C PRO A 86 -41.26 -13.31 -2.25
N GLU A 87 -41.77 -14.28 -3.01
CA GLU A 87 -40.98 -15.47 -3.39
C GLU A 87 -39.72 -15.15 -4.19
N TRP A 88 -39.77 -14.06 -4.94
CA TRP A 88 -38.68 -13.57 -5.78
C TRP A 88 -37.55 -12.88 -5.00
N VAL A 89 -37.72 -12.57 -3.71
CA VAL A 89 -36.63 -12.04 -2.89
C VAL A 89 -35.63 -13.17 -2.67
N VAL A 90 -34.42 -12.98 -3.20
CA VAL A 90 -33.31 -13.92 -3.02
C VAL A 90 -33.00 -14.03 -1.53
N ARG A 91 -32.78 -15.26 -1.07
CA ARG A 91 -32.64 -15.58 0.34
C ARG A 91 -31.49 -16.54 0.57
N ALA A 92 -30.83 -16.42 1.71
CA ALA A 92 -29.73 -17.29 2.12
C ALA A 92 -29.84 -17.63 3.61
N ASP A 93 -29.45 -18.85 3.97
CA ASP A 93 -29.54 -19.34 5.33
C ASP A 93 -28.20 -19.18 6.05
N ILE A 94 -28.26 -18.77 7.32
CA ILE A 94 -27.10 -18.73 8.22
C ILE A 94 -27.42 -19.56 9.44
N GLU A 95 -26.55 -20.51 9.74
CA GLU A 95 -26.62 -21.27 10.98
C GLU A 95 -26.22 -20.37 12.16
N HIS A 96 -27.11 -20.23 13.12
CA HIS A 96 -26.83 -19.55 14.38
C HIS A 96 -26.93 -20.52 15.54
N SER A 97 -26.37 -20.17 16.70
CA SER A 97 -26.52 -20.97 17.93
C SER A 97 -27.98 -21.19 18.36
N SER A 98 -28.89 -20.33 17.91
CA SER A 98 -30.34 -20.45 18.13
C SER A 98 -31.07 -21.23 17.03
N GLY A 99 -30.35 -21.87 16.10
CA GLY A 99 -30.86 -22.49 14.88
C GLY A 99 -30.74 -21.60 13.63
N PRO A 100 -31.04 -22.16 12.44
CA PRO A 100 -30.88 -21.48 11.16
C PRO A 100 -31.81 -20.27 11.05
N LYS A 101 -31.30 -19.21 10.39
CA LYS A 101 -32.10 -18.03 10.03
C LYS A 101 -31.91 -17.73 8.55
N THR A 102 -33.02 -17.47 7.88
CA THR A 102 -33.06 -17.06 6.48
C THR A 102 -32.98 -15.55 6.38
N TYR A 103 -32.04 -15.02 5.62
CA TYR A 103 -31.86 -13.58 5.37
C TYR A 103 -32.23 -13.24 3.93
N PRO A 104 -32.82 -12.06 3.67
CA PRO A 104 -32.92 -11.53 2.31
C PRO A 104 -31.54 -11.04 1.83
N LEU A 105 -31.27 -11.20 0.53
CA LEU A 105 -30.14 -10.58 -0.15
C LEU A 105 -30.65 -9.36 -0.93
N VAL A 106 -30.01 -8.22 -0.75
CA VAL A 106 -30.42 -6.96 -1.38
C VAL A 106 -29.67 -6.82 -2.71
N ASN A 107 -30.16 -7.56 -3.71
CA ASN A 107 -29.51 -7.70 -5.01
C ASN A 107 -30.14 -6.82 -6.10
N ASP A 108 -31.38 -6.37 -5.92
CA ASP A 108 -32.14 -5.62 -6.92
C ASP A 108 -32.95 -4.45 -6.32
N ALA A 109 -33.38 -3.54 -7.19
CA ALA A 109 -34.14 -2.35 -6.80
C ALA A 109 -35.54 -2.72 -6.28
N ALA A 110 -36.11 -3.83 -6.75
CA ALA A 110 -37.39 -4.35 -6.27
C ALA A 110 -37.31 -4.75 -4.79
N THR A 111 -36.22 -5.39 -4.36
CA THR A 111 -35.98 -5.78 -2.97
C THR A 111 -35.84 -4.54 -2.10
N LEU A 112 -35.13 -3.50 -2.55
CA LEU A 112 -35.05 -2.22 -1.85
C LEU A 112 -36.43 -1.54 -1.70
N ALA A 113 -37.25 -1.54 -2.76
CA ALA A 113 -38.61 -1.02 -2.70
C ALA A 113 -39.48 -1.79 -1.69
N TRP A 114 -39.35 -3.13 -1.66
CA TRP A 114 -40.04 -3.99 -0.69
C TRP A 114 -39.60 -3.68 0.75
N LEU A 115 -38.30 -3.48 0.98
CA LEU A 115 -37.77 -3.07 2.29
C LEU A 115 -38.38 -1.73 2.74
N GLY A 116 -38.48 -0.75 1.83
CA GLY A 116 -39.17 0.52 2.08
C GLY A 116 -40.65 0.34 2.46
N GLN A 117 -41.37 -0.52 1.74
CA GLN A 117 -42.77 -0.86 2.05
C GLN A 117 -42.93 -1.45 3.46
N MET A 118 -41.97 -2.27 3.87
CA MET A 118 -41.90 -2.88 5.21
C MET A 118 -41.44 -1.91 6.30
N ALA A 119 -41.18 -0.64 5.95
CA ALA A 119 -40.60 0.39 6.79
C ALA A 119 -39.25 -0.01 7.41
N ALA A 120 -38.44 -0.79 6.68
CA ALA A 120 -37.07 -1.11 7.04
C ALA A 120 -36.16 0.09 6.72
N LEU A 121 -36.08 1.03 7.66
CA LEU A 121 -35.32 2.26 7.48
C LEU A 121 -33.81 2.01 7.51
N GLU A 122 -33.33 1.03 8.28
CA GLU A 122 -31.91 0.68 8.30
C GLU A 122 -31.66 -0.71 7.72
N VAL A 123 -30.71 -0.80 6.78
CA VAL A 123 -30.16 -2.03 6.23
C VAL A 123 -28.75 -2.21 6.77
N HIS A 124 -28.49 -3.33 7.43
CA HIS A 124 -27.18 -3.67 8.00
C HIS A 124 -26.64 -4.93 7.32
N VAL A 125 -25.38 -4.90 6.89
CA VAL A 125 -24.72 -5.98 6.14
C VAL A 125 -23.35 -6.30 6.75
N PRO A 126 -22.87 -7.55 6.66
CA PRO A 126 -21.51 -7.89 7.06
C PRO A 126 -20.47 -7.39 6.04
N GLN A 127 -19.19 -7.62 6.35
CA GLN A 127 -18.08 -7.31 5.45
C GLN A 127 -17.73 -8.43 4.46
N TRP A 128 -18.47 -9.53 4.47
CA TRP A 128 -18.38 -10.64 3.51
C TRP A 128 -19.66 -10.77 2.66
N ARG A 129 -19.64 -11.61 1.62
CA ARG A 129 -20.77 -11.94 0.73
C ARG A 129 -20.94 -13.45 0.63
N PHE A 130 -22.11 -13.93 0.25
CA PHE A 130 -22.30 -15.33 -0.14
C PHE A 130 -21.64 -15.61 -1.49
N ARG A 131 -21.08 -16.81 -1.61
CA ARG A 131 -20.69 -17.43 -2.88
C ARG A 131 -21.92 -17.98 -3.60
N SER A 132 -21.75 -18.36 -4.86
CA SER A 132 -22.80 -18.97 -5.68
C SER A 132 -23.30 -20.32 -5.13
N ASP A 133 -22.48 -21.02 -4.34
CA ASP A 133 -22.83 -22.27 -3.65
C ASP A 133 -23.61 -22.06 -2.35
N GLY A 134 -23.84 -20.81 -1.93
CA GLY A 134 -24.57 -20.48 -0.71
C GLY A 134 -23.72 -20.43 0.56
N GLU A 135 -22.41 -20.65 0.47
CA GLU A 135 -21.49 -20.53 1.61
C GLU A 135 -20.98 -19.09 1.80
N PRO A 136 -20.72 -18.64 3.04
CA PRO A 136 -20.06 -17.36 3.30
C PRO A 136 -18.66 -17.30 2.68
N HIS A 137 -18.39 -16.26 1.89
CA HIS A 137 -17.04 -15.92 1.47
C HIS A 137 -16.24 -15.27 2.60
N HIS A 138 -14.94 -15.20 2.43
CA HIS A 138 -14.08 -14.29 3.20
C HIS A 138 -14.44 -12.81 2.95
N PRO A 139 -14.19 -11.89 3.91
CA PRO A 139 -14.48 -10.48 3.72
C PRO A 139 -13.75 -9.86 2.53
N ASP A 140 -14.48 -9.04 1.77
CA ASP A 140 -13.98 -8.29 0.61
C ASP A 140 -13.75 -6.80 0.94
N ARG A 141 -14.05 -6.41 2.18
CA ARG A 141 -13.73 -5.09 2.73
C ARG A 141 -13.41 -5.16 4.22
N LEU A 142 -12.63 -4.20 4.69
CA LEU A 142 -12.41 -3.89 6.10
C LEU A 142 -13.20 -2.63 6.46
N VAL A 143 -13.67 -2.53 7.71
CA VAL A 143 -14.30 -1.32 8.25
C VAL A 143 -13.68 -0.91 9.59
N LEU A 144 -13.48 0.38 9.81
CA LEU A 144 -13.25 0.95 11.15
C LEU A 144 -14.41 1.88 11.47
N ASP A 145 -15.10 1.62 12.58
CA ASP A 145 -16.19 2.46 13.06
C ASP A 145 -15.66 3.45 14.10
N LEU A 146 -15.63 4.73 13.72
CA LEU A 146 -15.08 5.82 14.52
C LEU A 146 -16.22 6.51 15.27
N ASP A 147 -16.40 6.09 16.52
CA ASP A 147 -17.54 6.42 17.35
C ASP A 147 -17.15 7.48 18.41
N PRO A 148 -17.72 8.69 18.38
CA PRO A 148 -17.34 9.74 19.32
C PRO A 148 -17.93 9.44 20.71
N GLY A 149 -17.07 9.50 21.73
CA GLY A 149 -17.49 9.49 23.13
C GLY A 149 -18.08 10.82 23.58
N GLU A 150 -18.51 10.89 24.84
CA GLU A 150 -19.08 12.11 25.41
C GLU A 150 -18.06 13.26 25.35
N GLY A 151 -18.44 14.39 24.75
CA GLY A 151 -17.55 15.55 24.55
C GLY A 151 -16.75 15.53 23.24
N ALA A 152 -16.77 14.43 22.49
CA ALA A 152 -16.26 14.36 21.12
C ALA A 152 -17.43 14.35 20.11
N GLY A 153 -17.16 14.72 18.87
CA GLY A 153 -18.13 14.75 17.78
C GLY A 153 -17.52 14.41 16.42
N LEU A 154 -18.17 14.83 15.34
CA LEU A 154 -17.76 14.53 13.98
C LEU A 154 -16.37 15.08 13.62
N VAL A 155 -15.97 16.21 14.21
CA VAL A 155 -14.67 16.86 13.97
C VAL A 155 -13.55 15.96 14.48
N GLU A 156 -13.66 15.46 15.70
CA GLU A 156 -12.69 14.53 16.29
C GLU A 156 -12.69 13.21 15.52
N CYS A 157 -13.86 12.69 15.11
CA CYS A 157 -13.94 11.52 14.24
C CYS A 157 -13.21 11.73 12.91
N ALA A 158 -13.33 12.91 12.30
CA ALA A 158 -12.64 13.24 11.04
C ALA A 158 -11.11 13.36 11.24
N GLU A 159 -10.67 13.87 12.38
CA GLU A 159 -9.25 13.87 12.75
C GLU A 159 -8.71 12.45 12.89
N VAL A 160 -9.38 11.59 13.66
CA VAL A 160 -9.01 10.19 13.81
C VAL A 160 -9.09 9.45 12.47
N ALA A 161 -10.06 9.78 11.61
CA ALA A 161 -10.16 9.23 10.28
C ALA A 161 -8.92 9.51 9.42
N ARG A 162 -8.37 10.73 9.49
CA ARG A 162 -7.13 11.10 8.78
C ARG A 162 -5.91 10.36 9.32
N LEU A 163 -5.84 10.15 10.64
CA LEU A 163 -4.78 9.35 11.26
C LEU A 163 -4.86 7.88 10.82
N ALA A 164 -6.05 7.30 10.89
CA ALA A 164 -6.31 5.93 10.42
C ALA A 164 -6.02 5.77 8.92
N ARG A 165 -6.36 6.78 8.10
CA ARG A 165 -6.03 6.80 6.67
C ARG A 165 -4.54 6.65 6.43
N ALA A 166 -3.70 7.38 7.15
CA ALA A 166 -2.26 7.31 6.96
C ALA A 166 -1.72 5.88 7.19
N LEU A 167 -2.24 5.18 8.21
CA LEU A 167 -1.87 3.80 8.50
C LEU A 167 -2.38 2.83 7.43
N LEU A 168 -3.66 2.94 7.04
CA LEU A 168 -4.28 2.07 6.02
C LEU A 168 -3.59 2.25 4.65
N VAL A 169 -3.32 3.49 4.23
CA VAL A 169 -2.56 3.77 2.99
C VAL A 169 -1.15 3.21 3.08
N GLY A 170 -0.51 3.27 4.26
CA GLY A 170 0.77 2.62 4.51
C GLY A 170 0.73 1.09 4.38
N MET A 171 -0.44 0.47 4.55
CA MET A 171 -0.67 -0.96 4.33
C MET A 171 -1.03 -1.30 2.86
N GLY A 172 -1.13 -0.30 1.99
CA GLY A 172 -1.57 -0.45 0.59
C GLY A 172 -3.09 -0.46 0.42
N LEU A 173 -3.84 -0.06 1.45
CA LEU A 173 -5.30 -0.01 1.45
C LEU A 173 -5.74 1.45 1.31
N GLU A 174 -6.47 1.80 0.25
CA GLU A 174 -7.06 3.15 0.11
C GLU A 174 -8.42 3.17 0.82
N PRO A 175 -8.58 3.92 1.92
CA PRO A 175 -9.86 3.98 2.61
C PRO A 175 -10.75 5.08 2.08
N VAL A 176 -12.06 4.83 2.13
CA VAL A 176 -13.11 5.79 1.81
C VAL A 176 -13.92 6.10 3.07
N PRO A 177 -14.08 7.38 3.43
CA PRO A 177 -14.87 7.78 4.57
C PRO A 177 -16.36 7.80 4.25
N LEU A 178 -17.16 7.42 5.24
CA LEU A 178 -18.61 7.47 5.23
C LEU A 178 -19.07 8.07 6.54
N THR A 179 -19.82 9.17 6.50
CA THR A 179 -20.50 9.64 7.71
C THR A 179 -21.61 8.65 8.04
N SER A 180 -21.63 8.09 9.26
CA SER A 180 -22.58 7.04 9.65
C SER A 180 -24.05 7.44 9.50
N GLY A 181 -24.33 8.75 9.52
CA GLY A 181 -25.68 9.32 9.60
C GLY A 181 -26.22 9.33 11.04
N SER A 182 -25.43 8.90 12.04
CA SER A 182 -25.80 8.99 13.45
C SER A 182 -24.93 9.90 14.28
N LYS A 183 -23.67 9.52 14.51
CA LYS A 183 -22.73 10.28 15.36
C LYS A 183 -21.31 10.25 14.80
N GLY A 184 -20.88 9.08 14.35
CA GLY A 184 -19.50 8.83 13.93
C GLY A 184 -19.29 8.75 12.43
N ILE A 185 -18.10 8.27 12.07
CA ILE A 185 -17.61 8.05 10.70
C ILE A 185 -17.17 6.60 10.56
N HIS A 186 -17.53 5.94 9.47
CA HIS A 186 -16.96 4.65 9.09
C HIS A 186 -15.87 4.87 8.06
N LEU A 187 -14.75 4.15 8.19
CA LEU A 187 -13.74 4.04 7.15
C LEU A 187 -13.78 2.66 6.54
N TYR A 188 -14.02 2.57 5.24
CA TYR A 188 -14.00 1.32 4.50
C TYR A 188 -12.78 1.23 3.62
N ALA A 189 -12.14 0.06 3.56
CA ALA A 189 -11.09 -0.22 2.58
C ALA A 189 -11.31 -1.59 1.93
N ALA A 190 -11.01 -1.71 0.64
CA ALA A 190 -11.17 -2.96 -0.08
C ALA A 190 -10.03 -3.93 0.26
N ILE A 191 -10.35 -5.21 0.34
CA ILE A 191 -9.40 -6.30 0.53
C ILE A 191 -9.71 -7.42 -0.46
N ASP A 192 -8.73 -8.27 -0.73
CA ASP A 192 -8.76 -9.24 -1.84
C ASP A 192 -9.58 -10.52 -1.54
N GLY A 193 -10.20 -10.64 -0.36
CA GLY A 193 -10.96 -11.83 0.02
C GLY A 193 -10.10 -13.05 0.35
N THR A 194 -8.79 -12.90 0.53
CA THR A 194 -7.91 -14.04 0.86
C THR A 194 -7.91 -14.38 2.36
N HIS A 195 -8.32 -13.47 3.23
CA HIS A 195 -8.23 -13.60 4.68
C HIS A 195 -9.60 -13.83 5.33
N THR A 196 -9.65 -14.61 6.40
CA THR A 196 -10.90 -14.87 7.15
C THR A 196 -11.37 -13.62 7.90
N ALA A 197 -12.64 -13.61 8.32
CA ALA A 197 -13.19 -12.51 9.11
C ALA A 197 -12.48 -12.30 10.46
N ASP A 198 -11.99 -13.38 11.08
CA ASP A 198 -11.23 -13.28 12.32
C ASP A 198 -9.86 -12.62 12.09
N GLN A 199 -9.15 -13.01 11.02
CA GLN A 199 -7.88 -12.38 10.64
C GLN A 199 -8.03 -10.88 10.34
N ILE A 200 -9.08 -10.49 9.61
CA ILE A 200 -9.38 -9.08 9.34
C ILE A 200 -9.76 -8.33 10.63
N SER A 201 -10.52 -8.98 11.52
CA SER A 201 -10.86 -8.41 12.83
C SER A 201 -9.62 -8.16 13.69
N ASP A 202 -8.64 -9.05 13.67
CA ASP A 202 -7.39 -8.87 14.42
C ASP A 202 -6.52 -7.76 13.85
N ILE A 203 -6.43 -7.67 12.51
CA ILE A 203 -5.74 -6.55 11.84
C ILE A 203 -6.37 -5.22 12.24
N ALA A 204 -7.70 -5.13 12.22
CA ALA A 204 -8.43 -3.93 12.63
C ALA A 204 -8.19 -3.59 14.12
N HIS A 205 -8.12 -4.61 14.99
CA HIS A 205 -7.85 -4.43 16.41
C HIS A 205 -6.45 -3.86 16.67
N GLU A 206 -5.43 -4.41 16.01
CA GLU A 206 -4.06 -3.92 16.16
C GLU A 206 -3.89 -2.51 15.56
N LEU A 207 -4.60 -2.19 14.48
CA LEU A 207 -4.65 -0.83 13.95
C LEU A 207 -5.28 0.15 14.97
N ALA A 208 -6.39 -0.23 15.60
CA ALA A 208 -7.04 0.56 16.64
C ALA A 208 -6.10 0.79 17.85
N ARG A 209 -5.36 -0.24 18.27
CA ARG A 209 -4.38 -0.14 19.35
C ARG A 209 -3.18 0.73 18.99
N ALA A 210 -2.71 0.67 17.75
CA ALA A 210 -1.63 1.54 17.27
C ALA A 210 -2.07 3.01 17.29
N LEU A 211 -3.28 3.31 16.79
CA LEU A 211 -3.85 4.66 16.85
C LEU A 211 -4.02 5.15 18.29
N GLU A 212 -4.51 4.30 19.19
CA GLU A 212 -4.60 4.65 20.62
C GLU A 212 -3.22 4.89 21.22
N ALA A 213 -2.21 4.07 20.91
CA ALA A 213 -0.87 4.21 21.48
C ALA A 213 -0.22 5.55 21.11
N ASP A 214 -0.38 5.99 19.85
CA ASP A 214 0.20 7.23 19.34
C ASP A 214 -0.64 8.47 19.70
N HIS A 215 -1.95 8.31 19.92
CA HIS A 215 -2.90 9.40 20.13
C HIS A 215 -3.82 9.16 21.33
N LYS A 216 -3.25 8.81 22.49
CA LYS A 216 -3.97 8.41 23.71
C LYS A 216 -5.01 9.41 24.21
N ASP A 217 -4.82 10.70 23.93
CA ASP A 217 -5.74 11.76 24.38
C ASP A 217 -6.95 11.92 23.46
N LEU A 218 -6.90 11.35 22.25
CA LEU A 218 -7.93 11.48 21.22
C LEU A 218 -8.61 10.13 20.89
N VAL A 219 -7.89 9.01 21.02
CA VAL A 219 -8.33 7.68 20.58
C VAL A 219 -8.43 6.71 21.75
N VAL A 220 -9.42 5.82 21.69
CA VAL A 220 -9.53 4.64 22.55
C VAL A 220 -9.91 3.41 21.72
N SER A 221 -9.34 2.24 22.01
CA SER A 221 -9.67 0.96 21.34
C SER A 221 -10.39 -0.03 22.25
N ASP A 222 -10.37 0.19 23.58
CA ASP A 222 -11.13 -0.61 24.55
C ASP A 222 -12.63 -0.22 24.53
N MET A 223 -13.48 -1.23 24.48
CA MET A 223 -14.94 -1.08 24.41
C MET A 223 -15.56 -0.50 25.69
N LYS A 224 -14.84 -0.37 26.81
CA LYS A 224 -15.37 0.22 28.04
C LYS A 224 -15.78 1.69 27.85
N LYS A 225 -17.07 1.98 28.07
CA LYS A 225 -17.62 3.34 27.96
C LYS A 225 -16.93 4.37 28.87
N THR A 226 -16.44 3.95 30.03
CA THR A 226 -15.76 4.82 31.01
C THR A 226 -14.45 5.42 30.47
N LEU A 227 -13.89 4.87 29.40
CA LEU A 227 -12.63 5.33 28.80
C LEU A 227 -12.84 6.31 27.63
N ARG A 228 -14.09 6.59 27.25
CA ARG A 228 -14.43 7.30 26.01
C ARG A 228 -14.64 8.81 26.17
N ALA A 229 -14.66 9.33 27.39
CA ALA A 229 -14.89 10.76 27.61
C ALA A 229 -13.81 11.60 26.90
N GLY A 230 -14.24 12.52 26.03
CA GLY A 230 -13.39 13.36 25.19
C GLY A 230 -12.65 12.65 24.06
N LYS A 231 -12.94 11.36 23.80
CA LYS A 231 -12.19 10.53 22.85
C LYS A 231 -13.10 9.88 21.81
N VAL A 232 -12.50 9.46 20.71
CA VAL A 232 -13.14 8.65 19.67
C VAL A 232 -12.78 7.18 19.91
N LEU A 233 -13.80 6.33 20.01
CA LEU A 233 -13.63 4.89 19.96
C LEU A 233 -13.34 4.48 18.52
N VAL A 234 -12.25 3.77 18.30
CA VAL A 234 -12.02 3.04 17.05
C VAL A 234 -12.56 1.62 17.23
N ASP A 235 -13.83 1.41 16.88
CA ASP A 235 -14.49 0.11 16.96
C ASP A 235 -14.06 -0.79 15.78
N TRP A 236 -13.08 -1.63 16.08
CA TRP A 236 -12.56 -2.66 15.18
C TRP A 236 -13.45 -3.91 15.11
N SER A 237 -14.37 -4.10 16.07
CA SER A 237 -15.14 -5.35 16.22
C SER A 237 -16.19 -5.55 15.14
N GLN A 238 -16.50 -4.50 14.36
CA GLN A 238 -17.39 -4.54 13.20
C GLN A 238 -16.92 -5.48 12.07
N ASN A 239 -15.65 -5.89 12.09
CA ASN A 239 -15.08 -6.84 11.13
C ASN A 239 -15.33 -8.32 11.49
N ASN A 240 -15.82 -8.62 12.70
CA ASN A 240 -16.17 -9.98 13.07
C ASN A 240 -17.30 -10.50 12.15
N GLY A 241 -17.16 -11.74 11.64
CA GLY A 241 -18.09 -12.29 10.64
C GLY A 241 -19.55 -12.41 11.09
N SER A 242 -19.82 -12.37 12.40
CA SER A 242 -21.18 -12.39 12.96
C SER A 242 -21.81 -11.00 13.13
N LYS A 243 -21.04 -9.94 12.93
CA LYS A 243 -21.47 -8.55 13.05
C LYS A 243 -21.96 -8.00 11.72
N THR A 244 -22.78 -6.98 11.81
CA THR A 244 -23.30 -6.25 10.66
C THR A 244 -23.17 -4.76 10.93
N THR A 245 -22.80 -4.01 9.91
CA THR A 245 -22.64 -2.56 9.95
C THR A 245 -23.69 -1.93 9.03
N ILE A 246 -24.09 -0.69 9.30
CA ILE A 246 -25.03 0.02 8.42
C ILE A 246 -24.49 0.02 6.99
N ALA A 247 -25.33 -0.37 6.04
CA ALA A 247 -24.95 -0.40 4.64
C ALA A 247 -24.73 1.03 4.12
N PRO A 248 -23.73 1.26 3.25
CA PRO A 248 -23.62 2.52 2.52
C PRO A 248 -24.94 2.90 1.86
N TYR A 249 -25.30 4.18 1.93
CA TYR A 249 -26.55 4.76 1.44
C TYR A 249 -27.84 4.36 2.20
N SER A 250 -27.77 3.52 3.23
CA SER A 250 -28.96 3.25 4.06
C SER A 250 -29.39 4.50 4.84
N LEU A 251 -30.71 4.70 4.96
CA LEU A 251 -31.30 5.66 5.89
C LEU A 251 -30.98 5.26 7.34
N ARG A 252 -31.13 6.21 8.26
CA ARG A 252 -30.99 6.03 9.71
C ARG A 252 -32.32 6.27 10.41
N GLY A 253 -32.64 5.44 11.39
CA GLY A 253 -33.85 5.57 12.21
C GLY A 253 -33.69 6.65 13.28
N ARG A 254 -33.51 7.91 12.86
CA ARG A 254 -33.36 9.08 13.73
C ARG A 254 -34.53 10.04 13.52
N THR A 255 -34.59 11.13 14.30
CA THR A 255 -35.62 12.17 14.16
C THR A 255 -35.65 12.79 12.76
N HIS A 256 -34.48 12.91 12.13
CA HIS A 256 -34.30 13.31 10.74
C HIS A 256 -33.88 12.12 9.86
N PRO A 257 -34.23 12.11 8.55
CA PRO A 257 -33.92 11.02 7.63
C PRO A 257 -32.49 11.11 7.10
N THR A 258 -31.53 11.09 8.02
CA THR A 258 -30.10 11.07 7.72
C THR A 258 -29.67 9.74 7.11
N VAL A 259 -28.55 9.76 6.39
CA VAL A 259 -28.05 8.63 5.61
C VAL A 259 -26.62 8.27 6.04
N ALA A 260 -26.30 6.98 5.96
CA ALA A 260 -24.94 6.48 5.94
C ALA A 260 -24.25 6.89 4.63
N ALA A 261 -23.82 8.16 4.55
CA ALA A 261 -23.46 8.82 3.30
C ALA A 261 -21.94 8.76 3.04
N PRO A 262 -21.50 8.16 1.92
CA PRO A 262 -20.11 8.23 1.46
C PRO A 262 -19.64 9.67 1.25
N ARG A 263 -18.39 9.95 1.63
CA ARG A 263 -17.77 11.28 1.61
C ARG A 263 -16.45 11.24 0.87
N THR A 264 -16.03 12.40 0.37
CA THR A 264 -14.66 12.60 -0.09
C THR A 264 -13.77 13.03 1.08
N TRP A 265 -12.45 12.86 0.95
CA TRP A 265 -11.51 13.36 1.97
C TRP A 265 -11.54 14.89 2.11
N ALA A 266 -11.77 15.63 1.02
CA ALA A 266 -11.91 17.08 1.05
C ALA A 266 -13.13 17.54 1.87
N GLU A 267 -14.23 16.79 1.85
CA GLU A 267 -15.40 17.09 2.67
C GLU A 267 -15.17 16.82 4.16
N LEU A 268 -14.27 15.89 4.51
CA LEU A 268 -13.88 15.69 5.89
C LEU A 268 -13.01 16.84 6.44
N ASP A 269 -12.44 17.66 5.56
CA ASP A 269 -11.68 18.86 5.92
C ASP A 269 -12.59 20.09 6.04
N ASP A 270 -13.87 19.99 5.68
CA ASP A 270 -14.84 21.07 5.81
C ASP A 270 -15.19 21.29 7.30
N PRO A 271 -14.97 22.50 7.86
CA PRO A 271 -15.37 22.81 9.23
C PRO A 271 -16.88 22.70 9.47
N GLY A 272 -17.69 22.75 8.40
CA GLY A 272 -19.14 22.52 8.40
C GLY A 272 -19.57 21.06 8.26
N LEU A 273 -18.66 20.09 8.45
CA LEU A 273 -18.96 18.66 8.32
C LEU A 273 -20.18 18.25 9.16
N ALA A 274 -21.24 17.84 8.46
CA ALA A 274 -22.48 17.34 9.05
C ALA A 274 -22.89 16.00 8.44
N HIS A 275 -23.78 15.29 9.15
CA HIS A 275 -24.52 14.18 8.57
C HIS A 275 -25.50 14.70 7.51
N LEU A 276 -25.67 13.93 6.43
CA LEU A 276 -26.51 14.33 5.29
C LEU A 276 -27.87 13.65 5.36
N GLU A 277 -28.92 14.39 5.00
CA GLU A 277 -30.26 13.87 4.76
C GLU A 277 -30.39 13.32 3.34
N TYR A 278 -31.36 12.42 3.14
CA TYR A 278 -31.54 11.73 1.87
C TYR A 278 -31.68 12.64 0.62
N PRO A 279 -32.31 13.84 0.66
CA PRO A 279 -32.39 14.70 -0.51
C PRO A 279 -31.02 15.28 -0.90
N GLU A 280 -30.15 15.53 0.08
CA GLU A 280 -28.78 16.00 -0.15
C GLU A 280 -27.93 14.89 -0.77
N VAL A 281 -28.09 13.65 -0.29
CA VAL A 281 -27.40 12.48 -0.85
C VAL A 281 -27.78 12.25 -2.31
N LEU A 282 -29.07 12.35 -2.66
CA LEU A 282 -29.51 12.21 -4.06
C LEU A 282 -28.88 13.27 -4.98
N ARG A 283 -28.86 14.54 -4.55
CA ARG A 283 -28.19 15.61 -5.32
C ARG A 283 -26.71 15.34 -5.50
N ARG A 284 -26.03 14.95 -4.43
CA ARG A 284 -24.59 14.65 -4.46
C ARG A 284 -24.25 13.49 -5.40
N VAL A 285 -25.01 12.40 -5.33
CA VAL A 285 -24.77 11.26 -6.24
C VAL A 285 -24.98 11.65 -7.70
N ALA A 286 -25.95 12.52 -7.99
CA ALA A 286 -26.13 13.05 -9.35
C ALA A 286 -24.96 13.95 -9.80
N GLU A 287 -24.32 14.68 -8.89
CA GLU A 287 -23.22 15.61 -9.19
C GLU A 287 -21.85 14.93 -9.29
N ILE A 288 -21.52 14.04 -8.33
CA ILE A 288 -20.16 13.49 -8.17
C ILE A 288 -20.09 11.97 -8.30
N GLY A 289 -21.22 11.28 -8.52
CA GLY A 289 -21.27 9.81 -8.60
C GLY A 289 -21.14 9.13 -7.24
N ASP A 290 -20.60 7.90 -7.23
CA ASP A 290 -20.35 7.10 -6.02
C ASP A 290 -18.90 7.25 -5.53
N PRO A 291 -18.62 7.95 -4.42
CA PRO A 291 -17.28 8.06 -3.85
C PRO A 291 -16.70 6.71 -3.40
N MET A 292 -17.54 5.71 -3.12
CA MET A 292 -17.12 4.37 -2.69
C MET A 292 -16.90 3.40 -3.85
N ALA A 293 -17.05 3.84 -5.11
CA ALA A 293 -16.85 2.98 -6.28
C ALA A 293 -15.44 2.36 -6.35
N VAL A 294 -14.43 3.02 -5.77
CA VAL A 294 -13.05 2.49 -5.67
C VAL A 294 -12.97 1.15 -4.93
N LEU A 295 -13.94 0.85 -4.06
CA LEU A 295 -13.98 -0.41 -3.33
C LEU A 295 -14.43 -1.60 -4.18
N LEU A 296 -15.03 -1.34 -5.35
CA LEU A 296 -15.63 -2.37 -6.20
C LEU A 296 -14.63 -3.01 -7.18
N GLY A 297 -13.46 -2.39 -7.39
CA GLY A 297 -12.49 -2.78 -8.44
C GLY A 297 -11.35 -3.72 -8.01
N VAL A 298 -11.32 -4.16 -6.74
CA VAL A 298 -10.24 -5.01 -6.19
C VAL A 298 -10.58 -6.51 -6.25
N TYR A 299 -11.86 -6.87 -6.43
CA TYR A 299 -12.33 -8.24 -6.47
C TYR A 299 -12.64 -8.68 -7.91
N VAL A 300 -12.15 -9.87 -8.30
CA VAL A 300 -12.09 -10.34 -9.71
C VAL A 300 -13.25 -11.27 -10.08
N GLU A 301 -14.04 -11.76 -9.12
CA GLU A 301 -15.25 -12.55 -9.43
C GLU A 301 -16.51 -11.67 -9.45
N PRO A 302 -17.18 -11.50 -10.60
CA PRO A 302 -18.50 -10.88 -10.61
C PRO A 302 -19.47 -11.76 -9.82
N TYR A 303 -20.20 -11.17 -8.87
CA TYR A 303 -21.27 -11.88 -8.15
C TYR A 303 -22.35 -12.30 -9.16
N THR A 304 -22.41 -13.58 -9.47
CA THR A 304 -23.54 -14.21 -10.15
C THR A 304 -24.62 -14.51 -9.12
N ASP A 305 -25.82 -13.99 -9.34
CA ASP A 305 -26.98 -14.27 -8.50
C ASP A 305 -27.22 -15.80 -8.48
N PRO A 306 -27.25 -16.45 -7.30
CA PRO A 306 -27.61 -17.87 -7.18
C PRO A 306 -28.99 -18.20 -7.78
N GLY A 307 -29.84 -17.19 -7.99
CA GLY A 307 -31.14 -17.29 -8.64
C GLY A 307 -31.14 -17.19 -10.17
N GLU A 308 -30.04 -16.77 -10.81
CA GLU A 308 -29.99 -16.53 -12.26
C GLU A 308 -29.65 -17.80 -13.04
N ARG A 309 -30.59 -18.76 -13.05
CA ARG A 309 -30.67 -19.68 -14.19
C ARG A 309 -31.27 -18.89 -15.35
N ILE A 310 -30.44 -18.49 -16.30
CA ILE A 310 -30.89 -17.98 -17.61
C ILE A 310 -31.77 -19.09 -18.23
N PRO A 311 -33.09 -18.89 -18.41
CA PRO A 311 -33.89 -19.86 -19.12
C PRO A 311 -33.50 -19.76 -20.59
N GLU A 312 -32.94 -20.85 -21.14
CA GLU A 312 -32.94 -21.02 -22.59
C GLU A 312 -34.36 -20.86 -23.09
N ALA A 313 -34.54 -20.04 -24.12
CA ALA A 313 -35.80 -19.83 -24.79
C ALA A 313 -36.41 -21.18 -25.19
N ARG A 314 -37.43 -21.62 -24.45
CA ARG A 314 -38.31 -22.71 -24.85
C ARG A 314 -39.75 -22.23 -24.86
N GLU A 315 -40.27 -22.34 -26.08
CA GLU A 315 -41.60 -22.18 -26.61
C GLU A 315 -42.77 -22.14 -25.63
N VAL A 316 -43.62 -21.16 -25.93
CA VAL A 316 -45.03 -21.06 -25.55
C VAL A 316 -45.76 -22.37 -25.85
N ILE A 317 -46.34 -23.00 -24.82
CA ILE A 317 -47.52 -23.86 -24.98
C ILE A 317 -48.48 -23.56 -23.83
N ASP A 318 -49.75 -23.36 -24.20
CA ASP A 318 -50.85 -22.94 -23.34
C ASP A 318 -51.75 -24.13 -22.97
N VAL A 319 -52.40 -24.01 -21.80
CA VAL A 319 -53.61 -24.65 -21.26
C VAL A 319 -53.66 -26.14 -20.79
N ALA A 320 -54.03 -26.30 -19.50
CA ALA A 320 -55.18 -27.08 -18.95
C ALA A 320 -54.95 -28.25 -17.95
N ALA A 321 -55.66 -28.11 -16.81
CA ALA A 321 -56.34 -29.11 -15.96
C ALA A 321 -55.60 -29.84 -14.80
N ALA A 322 -56.20 -29.72 -13.60
CA ALA A 322 -55.91 -30.40 -12.33
C ALA A 322 -56.65 -31.78 -12.23
N PRO A 323 -56.76 -32.50 -11.07
CA PRO A 323 -56.10 -32.40 -9.74
C PRO A 323 -55.66 -33.75 -9.10
N GLY A 324 -55.00 -33.71 -7.93
CA GLY A 324 -55.19 -34.70 -6.85
C GLY A 324 -53.94 -35.39 -6.25
N GLY A 325 -53.90 -35.49 -4.91
CA GLY A 325 -53.15 -36.54 -4.18
C GLY A 325 -52.20 -36.09 -3.06
N THR A 326 -52.63 -36.26 -1.81
CA THR A 326 -51.92 -36.07 -0.52
C THR A 326 -50.90 -37.20 -0.18
N PRO A 327 -50.07 -37.04 0.88
CA PRO A 327 -48.72 -37.62 0.97
C PRO A 327 -48.62 -38.86 1.87
N GLU A 328 -47.56 -39.66 1.71
CA GLU A 328 -47.18 -40.66 2.72
C GLU A 328 -45.67 -40.89 2.86
N SER A 329 -45.30 -41.12 4.12
CA SER A 329 -44.00 -41.36 4.72
C SER A 329 -43.27 -42.63 4.26
N ARG A 330 -41.93 -42.68 4.41
CA ARG A 330 -41.21 -43.87 4.89
C ARG A 330 -39.79 -43.57 5.38
N ARG A 331 -39.53 -44.01 6.62
CA ARG A 331 -38.21 -44.21 7.23
C ARG A 331 -37.58 -45.51 6.70
N ALA A 332 -36.25 -45.54 6.57
CA ALA A 332 -35.42 -46.76 6.65
C ALA A 332 -34.00 -46.33 7.12
N HIS A 333 -33.61 -46.60 8.36
CA HIS A 333 -32.89 -47.80 8.85
C HIS A 333 -31.45 -47.94 8.33
N ALA A 334 -30.51 -47.68 9.24
CA ALA A 334 -29.07 -47.93 9.14
C ALA A 334 -28.73 -49.42 9.27
N PRO A 335 -27.53 -49.85 8.85
CA PRO A 335 -26.89 -51.04 9.40
C PRO A 335 -25.74 -50.67 10.35
N ARG A 336 -25.66 -51.41 11.46
CA ARG A 336 -24.56 -51.39 12.43
C ARG A 336 -23.52 -52.47 12.11
N LYS A 337 -22.29 -52.10 12.44
CA LYS A 337 -21.00 -52.82 12.56
C LYS A 337 -21.05 -54.32 12.88
N ASP A 338 -20.16 -55.04 12.21
CA ASP A 338 -19.45 -56.19 12.77
C ASP A 338 -18.03 -55.79 13.22
N THR A 339 -17.64 -56.36 14.35
CA THR A 339 -16.38 -56.14 15.06
C THR A 339 -15.60 -57.46 15.16
N THR A 340 -14.35 -57.47 14.72
CA THR A 340 -13.33 -58.39 15.25
C THR A 340 -11.94 -57.75 15.22
N GLY A 341 -11.43 -57.43 16.41
CA GLY A 341 -10.08 -57.78 16.87
C GLY A 341 -8.84 -57.11 16.26
N ALA A 342 -8.42 -55.96 16.81
CA ALA A 342 -7.01 -55.65 17.06
C ALA A 342 -6.91 -54.57 18.16
N ILE A 343 -6.52 -54.98 19.36
CA ILE A 343 -6.11 -54.07 20.45
C ILE A 343 -4.63 -53.79 20.24
N GLY A 344 -4.22 -52.51 20.18
CA GLY A 344 -2.83 -52.16 20.52
C GLY A 344 -2.08 -51.12 19.68
N ALA A 345 -2.71 -50.17 19.02
CA ALA A 345 -2.04 -48.90 18.68
C ALA A 345 -3.11 -47.81 18.55
N ARG A 346 -3.15 -46.86 19.49
CA ARG A 346 -3.81 -45.58 19.22
C ARG A 346 -3.08 -44.97 18.03
N ARG A 347 -3.69 -45.01 16.84
CA ARG A 347 -3.19 -44.28 15.66
C ARG A 347 -3.12 -42.82 16.09
N ARG A 348 -1.91 -42.32 16.41
CA ARG A 348 -1.69 -40.89 16.69
C ARG A 348 -2.25 -40.12 15.50
N ALA A 349 -2.99 -39.04 15.77
CA ALA A 349 -3.50 -38.18 14.72
C ALA A 349 -2.32 -37.70 13.86
N ASP A 350 -2.49 -37.76 12.55
CA ASP A 350 -1.45 -37.40 11.59
C ASP A 350 -1.22 -35.88 11.60
N ARG A 351 -0.18 -35.44 12.31
CA ARG A 351 0.12 -34.01 12.54
C ARG A 351 0.56 -33.27 11.28
N LEU A 352 1.07 -33.98 10.27
CA LEU A 352 1.53 -33.39 9.01
C LEU A 352 0.43 -33.37 7.92
N ALA A 353 -0.79 -33.82 8.22
CA ALA A 353 -1.88 -33.88 7.24
C ALA A 353 -2.18 -32.51 6.61
N THR A 354 -2.25 -31.45 7.43
CA THR A 354 -2.48 -30.07 6.96
C THR A 354 -1.31 -29.57 6.12
N TYR A 355 -0.07 -29.83 6.55
CA TYR A 355 1.13 -29.43 5.82
C TYR A 355 1.15 -30.06 4.42
N ARG A 356 0.94 -31.38 4.32
CA ARG A 356 0.91 -32.09 3.02
C ARG A 356 -0.22 -31.62 2.12
N ALA A 357 -1.41 -31.31 2.66
CA ALA A 357 -2.54 -30.86 1.86
C ALA A 357 -2.31 -29.48 1.23
N MET A 358 -1.43 -28.65 1.80
CA MET A 358 -1.11 -27.31 1.31
C MET A 358 0.02 -27.28 0.27
N ARG A 359 0.74 -28.38 0.03
CA ARG A 359 1.89 -28.43 -0.87
C ARG A 359 1.65 -29.41 -2.02
N ASP A 360 2.05 -28.99 -3.21
CA ASP A 360 2.19 -29.87 -4.36
C ASP A 360 3.69 -30.26 -4.49
N PRO A 361 4.09 -31.51 -4.19
CA PRO A 361 5.50 -31.94 -4.24
C PRO A 361 6.15 -31.78 -5.61
N ALA A 362 5.36 -31.64 -6.68
CA ALA A 362 5.88 -31.40 -8.03
C ALA A 362 6.24 -29.92 -8.28
N LYS A 363 5.77 -29.00 -7.43
CA LYS A 363 5.88 -27.55 -7.63
C LYS A 363 6.66 -26.83 -6.54
N THR A 364 6.67 -27.37 -5.31
CA THR A 364 7.45 -26.77 -4.22
C THR A 364 8.80 -27.47 -4.02
N PRO A 365 9.89 -26.72 -3.78
CA PRO A 365 11.17 -27.29 -3.34
C PRO A 365 11.17 -27.68 -1.85
N GLU A 366 10.08 -27.43 -1.12
CA GLU A 366 9.93 -27.82 0.28
C GLU A 366 9.89 -29.35 0.45
N PRO A 367 10.43 -29.92 1.55
CA PRO A 367 10.34 -31.35 1.82
C PRO A 367 8.89 -31.76 2.14
N VAL A 368 8.35 -32.76 1.42
CA VAL A 368 6.98 -33.28 1.63
C VAL A 368 7.02 -34.82 1.83
N PRO A 369 7.38 -35.32 3.02
CA PRO A 369 7.48 -36.76 3.27
C PRO A 369 6.10 -37.43 3.40
N GLU A 370 5.96 -38.63 2.82
CA GLU A 370 4.71 -39.42 2.85
C GLU A 370 4.31 -39.87 4.26
N GLU A 371 5.29 -40.15 5.12
CA GLU A 371 5.08 -40.54 6.53
C GLU A 371 5.95 -39.72 7.48
N VAL A 372 5.51 -39.58 8.73
CA VAL A 372 6.37 -39.07 9.81
C VAL A 372 7.45 -40.13 10.07
N LEU A 373 8.71 -39.84 9.73
CA LEU A 373 9.81 -40.77 10.00
C LEU A 373 9.85 -41.10 11.50
N GLY A 374 9.86 -42.39 11.80
CA GLY A 374 9.65 -42.93 13.13
C GLY A 374 10.75 -42.57 14.13
N ASP A 375 10.31 -42.20 15.33
CA ASP A 375 11.04 -42.05 16.59
C ASP A 375 12.38 -41.30 16.51
N TYR A 376 12.32 -39.99 16.25
CA TYR A 376 13.30 -39.06 16.79
C TYR A 376 13.09 -39.04 18.31
N GLY A 377 13.64 -40.04 19.01
CA GLY A 377 13.69 -40.05 20.47
C GLY A 377 14.23 -38.72 21.00
N HIS A 378 14.20 -38.49 22.32
CA HIS A 378 14.57 -37.25 23.04
C HIS A 378 15.89 -36.51 22.62
N ALA A 379 16.62 -36.99 21.63
CA ALA A 379 17.89 -36.55 21.07
C ALA A 379 17.90 -35.38 20.06
N ALA A 380 16.77 -34.73 19.73
CA ALA A 380 16.84 -33.49 18.93
C ALA A 380 15.90 -32.39 19.43
N GLN A 381 16.05 -31.95 20.69
CA GLN A 381 15.51 -30.66 21.15
C GLN A 381 16.21 -29.52 20.40
N THR A 382 15.85 -29.36 19.14
CA THR A 382 16.41 -28.42 18.19
C THR A 382 15.38 -27.37 17.84
N PHE A 383 15.86 -26.17 17.53
CA PHE A 383 15.02 -25.10 17.02
C PHE A 383 15.63 -24.55 15.74
N VAL A 384 14.76 -23.96 14.92
CA VAL A 384 15.16 -23.13 13.79
C VAL A 384 14.33 -21.86 13.80
N ILE A 385 14.96 -20.77 13.41
CA ILE A 385 14.31 -19.50 13.12
C ILE A 385 14.65 -19.16 11.67
N GLN A 386 13.65 -19.14 10.80
CA GLN A 386 13.82 -18.83 9.38
C GLN A 386 13.32 -17.42 9.12
N GLU A 387 14.07 -16.61 8.38
CA GLU A 387 13.62 -15.34 7.84
C GLU A 387 12.93 -15.60 6.50
N HIS A 388 11.64 -15.28 6.42
CA HIS A 388 10.77 -15.57 5.28
C HIS A 388 10.31 -14.28 4.61
N HIS A 389 10.87 -14.02 3.43
CA HIS A 389 10.52 -12.94 2.51
C HIS A 389 9.39 -13.41 1.59
N ALA A 390 8.22 -13.65 2.19
CA ALA A 390 6.98 -13.89 1.47
C ALA A 390 6.40 -12.56 0.93
N SER A 391 5.08 -12.42 0.83
CA SER A 391 4.45 -11.12 0.51
C SER A 391 4.85 -10.01 1.49
N ARG A 392 5.26 -10.38 2.71
CA ARG A 392 5.89 -9.54 3.73
C ARG A 392 6.95 -10.34 4.50
N LEU A 393 7.97 -9.63 4.97
CA LEU A 393 9.02 -10.20 5.82
C LEU A 393 8.46 -10.63 7.19
N HIS A 394 8.75 -11.85 7.59
CA HIS A 394 8.50 -12.36 8.95
C HIS A 394 9.53 -13.44 9.32
N TRP A 395 9.52 -13.88 10.58
CA TRP A 395 10.39 -14.95 11.07
C TRP A 395 9.58 -16.16 11.51
N ASP A 396 9.82 -17.31 10.92
CA ASP A 396 9.23 -18.56 11.38
C ASP A 396 10.05 -19.17 12.50
N PHE A 397 9.48 -19.16 13.71
CA PHE A 397 10.05 -19.76 14.90
C PHE A 397 9.51 -21.19 15.07
N ARG A 398 10.41 -22.19 15.11
CA ARG A 398 10.01 -23.60 15.11
C ARG A 398 10.76 -24.40 16.17
N LEU A 399 10.03 -25.23 16.91
CA LEU A 399 10.56 -26.14 17.92
C LEU A 399 10.28 -27.59 17.54
N ALA A 400 11.31 -28.44 17.54
CA ALA A 400 11.17 -29.87 17.35
C ALA A 400 10.46 -30.52 18.54
N HIS A 401 9.20 -30.94 18.37
CA HIS A 401 8.41 -31.55 19.43
C HIS A 401 7.53 -32.69 18.90
N GLU A 402 7.59 -33.85 19.56
CA GLU A 402 6.86 -35.08 19.18
C GLU A 402 7.02 -35.52 17.71
N GLY A 403 8.20 -35.32 17.12
CA GLY A 403 8.54 -35.78 15.78
C GLY A 403 8.10 -34.84 14.65
N VAL A 404 7.68 -33.61 14.97
CA VAL A 404 7.40 -32.53 14.02
C VAL A 404 8.01 -31.21 14.49
N LEU A 405 8.08 -30.23 13.61
CA LEU A 405 8.40 -28.84 13.94
C LEU A 405 7.11 -28.07 14.24
N VAL A 406 6.84 -27.85 15.51
CA VAL A 406 5.73 -26.99 15.95
C VAL A 406 6.15 -25.55 15.71
N SER A 407 5.30 -24.80 15.01
CA SER A 407 5.74 -23.62 14.28
C SER A 407 4.88 -22.39 14.57
N TRP A 408 5.55 -21.23 14.65
CA TRP A 408 4.93 -19.93 14.84
C TRP A 408 5.56 -18.88 13.92
N ALA A 409 4.75 -18.16 13.18
CA ALA A 409 5.18 -16.98 12.43
C ALA A 409 5.28 -15.76 13.38
N LEU A 410 6.42 -15.07 13.35
CA LEU A 410 6.75 -13.89 14.15
C LEU A 410 6.92 -12.67 13.22
N PRO A 411 5.89 -11.83 13.01
CA PRO A 411 6.00 -10.66 12.10
C PRO A 411 7.07 -9.63 12.50
N LYS A 412 7.40 -9.59 13.79
CA LYS A 412 8.41 -8.67 14.36
C LYS A 412 9.67 -9.39 14.86
N GLY A 413 9.82 -10.69 14.54
CA GLY A 413 10.95 -11.51 14.99
C GLY A 413 10.93 -11.84 16.48
N VAL A 414 12.02 -12.41 17.01
CA VAL A 414 12.15 -12.71 18.45
C VAL A 414 12.33 -11.42 19.26
N PRO A 415 11.60 -11.23 20.39
CA PRO A 415 11.73 -10.03 21.20
C PRO A 415 13.13 -9.90 21.82
N VAL A 416 13.67 -8.68 21.79
CA VAL A 416 14.99 -8.32 22.35
C VAL A 416 14.92 -7.59 23.68
N ASP A 417 13.73 -7.10 24.06
CA ASP A 417 13.45 -6.42 25.32
C ASP A 417 12.42 -7.24 26.11
N PRO A 418 12.71 -7.66 27.36
CA PRO A 418 11.75 -8.39 28.18
C PRO A 418 10.49 -7.59 28.53
N LYS A 419 10.45 -6.28 28.26
CA LYS A 419 9.24 -5.45 28.44
C LYS A 419 8.31 -5.46 27.22
N GLN A 420 8.74 -6.05 26.10
CA GLN A 420 7.98 -6.07 24.85
C GLN A 420 7.63 -7.51 24.48
N ASN A 421 6.34 -7.73 24.22
CA ASN A 421 5.86 -9.00 23.69
C ASN A 421 5.70 -8.86 22.18
N HIS A 422 6.17 -9.84 21.43
CA HIS A 422 5.89 -9.91 20.00
C HIS A 422 4.75 -10.89 19.75
N LEU A 423 3.97 -10.65 18.69
CA LEU A 423 2.95 -11.59 18.24
C LEU A 423 3.63 -12.84 17.69
N ALA A 424 3.07 -14.00 18.03
CA ALA A 424 3.42 -15.30 17.49
C ALA A 424 2.14 -15.99 16.98
N VAL A 425 2.05 -16.23 15.68
CA VAL A 425 0.88 -16.89 15.08
C VAL A 425 1.23 -18.35 14.84
N GLN A 426 0.55 -19.26 15.52
CA GLN A 426 0.78 -20.70 15.34
C GLN A 426 0.33 -21.15 13.95
N THR A 427 1.25 -21.72 13.18
CA THR A 427 1.01 -22.27 11.85
C THR A 427 0.85 -23.79 11.94
N GLU A 428 0.63 -24.45 10.80
CA GLU A 428 0.66 -25.90 10.73
C GLU A 428 2.02 -26.47 11.15
N ASP A 429 2.02 -27.71 11.65
CA ASP A 429 3.25 -28.43 12.00
C ASP A 429 4.04 -28.77 10.72
N HIS A 430 5.36 -28.64 10.76
CA HIS A 430 6.23 -28.89 9.61
C HIS A 430 7.04 -30.19 9.80
N PRO A 431 7.46 -30.87 8.71
CA PRO A 431 8.30 -32.06 8.81
C PRO A 431 9.67 -31.70 9.39
N MET A 432 10.33 -32.66 10.06
CA MET A 432 11.62 -32.43 10.70
C MET A 432 12.71 -32.01 9.71
N GLU A 433 12.65 -32.52 8.48
CA GLU A 433 13.54 -32.17 7.37
C GLU A 433 13.44 -30.69 6.98
N TYR A 434 12.31 -30.03 7.25
CA TYR A 434 12.14 -28.60 6.99
C TYR A 434 13.07 -27.74 7.83
N GLY A 435 13.58 -28.27 8.96
CA GLY A 435 14.43 -27.53 9.90
C GLY A 435 15.77 -27.08 9.31
N THR A 436 16.20 -27.67 8.20
CA THR A 436 17.43 -27.31 7.48
C THR A 436 17.15 -26.67 6.11
N PHE A 437 15.88 -26.45 5.76
CA PHE A 437 15.49 -25.88 4.48
C PHE A 437 15.81 -24.38 4.42
N ALA A 438 16.44 -23.96 3.33
CA ALA A 438 16.59 -22.59 2.89
C ALA A 438 16.54 -22.57 1.36
N GLY A 439 15.81 -21.63 0.77
CA GLY A 439 15.57 -21.58 -0.67
C GLY A 439 14.37 -20.71 -1.04
N THR A 440 14.07 -20.64 -2.34
CA THR A 440 12.94 -19.85 -2.87
C THR A 440 11.75 -20.75 -3.14
N ILE A 441 10.62 -20.51 -2.45
CA ILE A 441 9.34 -21.15 -2.74
C ILE A 441 8.68 -20.38 -3.91
N PRO A 442 8.29 -21.05 -5.01
CA PRO A 442 7.77 -20.37 -6.20
C PRO A 442 6.56 -19.48 -5.94
N ALA A 443 6.45 -18.39 -6.70
CA ALA A 443 5.31 -17.48 -6.61
C ALA A 443 3.99 -18.19 -7.00
N GLY A 444 2.97 -18.06 -6.16
CA GLY A 444 1.68 -18.73 -6.32
C GLY A 444 1.53 -20.03 -5.52
N GLU A 445 2.64 -20.60 -5.05
CA GLU A 445 2.62 -21.70 -4.08
C GLU A 445 2.43 -21.17 -2.65
N TYR A 446 1.91 -22.02 -1.77
CA TYR A 446 1.69 -21.67 -0.36
C TYR A 446 3.03 -21.34 0.32
N GLY A 447 3.13 -20.15 0.93
CA GLY A 447 4.40 -19.67 1.48
C GLY A 447 5.39 -19.14 0.42
N GLY A 448 4.94 -18.83 -0.80
CA GLY A 448 5.80 -18.28 -1.87
C GLY A 448 6.63 -17.09 -1.41
N GLY A 449 7.96 -17.17 -1.61
CA GLY A 449 8.93 -16.23 -1.07
C GLY A 449 10.31 -16.86 -0.83
N GLU A 450 11.29 -16.03 -0.48
CA GLU A 450 12.64 -16.49 -0.12
C GLU A 450 12.70 -16.85 1.37
N VAL A 451 13.20 -18.04 1.70
CA VAL A 451 13.37 -18.54 3.07
C VAL A 451 14.87 -18.70 3.36
N THR A 452 15.37 -18.04 4.40
CA THR A 452 16.76 -18.16 4.86
C THR A 452 16.81 -18.52 6.35
N ILE A 453 17.87 -19.20 6.82
CA ILE A 453 18.01 -19.55 8.24
C ILE A 453 18.63 -18.37 9.00
N TRP A 454 17.79 -17.65 9.75
CA TRP A 454 18.19 -16.54 10.62
C TRP A 454 18.97 -17.03 11.84
N ASP A 455 18.50 -18.09 12.49
CA ASP A 455 19.25 -18.80 13.53
C ASP A 455 18.81 -20.26 13.66
N SER A 456 19.65 -21.10 14.24
CA SER A 456 19.34 -22.48 14.57
C SER A 456 20.17 -22.95 15.75
N GLY A 457 19.74 -24.02 16.41
CA GLY A 457 20.48 -24.53 17.56
C GLY A 457 19.70 -25.54 18.38
N THR A 458 20.05 -25.63 19.65
CA THR A 458 19.36 -26.49 20.62
C THR A 458 18.50 -25.67 21.55
N TYR A 459 17.49 -26.29 22.13
CA TYR A 459 16.71 -25.71 23.21
C TYR A 459 16.58 -26.69 24.37
N GLU A 460 16.43 -26.18 25.59
CA GLU A 460 16.05 -26.93 26.76
C GLU A 460 14.57 -26.64 27.07
N LEU A 461 13.74 -27.69 27.07
CA LEU A 461 12.32 -27.53 27.37
C LEU A 461 12.09 -27.33 28.87
N HIS A 462 11.59 -26.17 29.28
CA HIS A 462 11.19 -25.92 30.68
C HIS A 462 9.74 -26.29 30.94
N LYS A 463 8.83 -25.97 30.00
CA LYS A 463 7.39 -26.18 30.18
C LYS A 463 6.72 -26.33 28.81
N TRP A 464 5.89 -27.34 28.63
CA TRP A 464 5.03 -27.49 27.46
C TRP A 464 3.61 -27.84 27.90
N HIS A 465 2.71 -26.86 27.82
CA HIS A 465 1.28 -27.08 27.96
C HIS A 465 0.63 -26.89 26.61
N GLU A 466 0.26 -28.02 26.01
CA GLU A 466 -0.35 -28.07 24.68
C GLU A 466 -1.51 -27.07 24.57
N GLY A 467 -1.43 -26.20 23.56
CA GLY A 467 -2.44 -25.18 23.31
C GLY A 467 -2.62 -24.16 24.45
N LYS A 468 -1.62 -23.92 25.31
CA LYS A 468 -1.71 -22.90 26.38
C LYS A 468 -0.43 -22.10 26.57
N GLU A 469 0.70 -22.76 26.80
CA GLU A 469 1.99 -22.09 27.05
C GLU A 469 3.16 -23.03 26.74
N VAL A 470 4.24 -22.47 26.20
CA VAL A 470 5.52 -23.16 25.97
C VAL A 470 6.63 -22.27 26.51
N ILE A 471 7.52 -22.82 27.33
CA ILE A 471 8.69 -22.11 27.86
C ILE A 471 9.93 -22.94 27.55
N ALA A 472 10.89 -22.34 26.86
CA ALA A 472 12.13 -22.98 26.45
C ALA A 472 13.32 -22.02 26.62
N VAL A 473 14.50 -22.58 26.91
CA VAL A 473 15.77 -21.85 26.87
C VAL A 473 16.49 -22.26 25.59
N LEU A 474 16.72 -21.30 24.69
CA LEU A 474 17.35 -21.53 23.40
C LEU A 474 18.84 -21.21 23.48
N THR A 475 19.65 -22.00 22.78
CA THR A 475 21.09 -21.74 22.56
C THR A 475 21.36 -21.71 21.05
N GLY A 476 21.49 -20.51 20.49
CA GLY A 476 21.74 -20.26 19.06
C GLY A 476 23.21 -20.33 18.65
N ARG A 477 23.45 -20.16 17.35
CA ARG A 477 24.81 -20.10 16.78
C ARG A 477 25.55 -18.83 17.21
N PRO A 478 26.90 -18.84 17.29
CA PRO A 478 27.68 -17.65 17.65
C PRO A 478 27.49 -16.45 16.70
N ASP A 479 27.25 -16.72 15.41
CA ASP A 479 26.98 -15.76 14.34
C ASP A 479 25.49 -15.69 13.94
N GLY A 480 24.63 -16.40 14.68
CA GLY A 480 23.20 -16.48 14.42
C GLY A 480 22.44 -15.22 14.87
N GLY A 481 21.21 -15.08 14.38
CA GLY A 481 20.34 -13.94 14.64
C GLY A 481 20.11 -13.66 16.13
N LEU A 482 20.01 -14.67 17.00
CA LEU A 482 19.86 -14.45 18.45
C LEU A 482 21.08 -13.73 19.05
N ALA A 483 22.29 -13.98 18.53
CA ALA A 483 23.53 -13.36 19.00
C ALA A 483 23.81 -11.98 18.38
N THR A 484 23.44 -11.78 17.11
CA THR A 484 23.81 -10.59 16.31
C THR A 484 22.74 -9.51 16.27
N ALA A 485 21.47 -9.90 16.35
CA ALA A 485 20.30 -9.00 16.25
C ALA A 485 19.22 -9.29 17.33
N GLY A 486 19.40 -10.35 18.11
CA GLY A 486 18.43 -10.85 19.08
C GLY A 486 18.82 -10.58 20.55
N PRO A 487 18.14 -11.24 21.51
CA PRO A 487 18.33 -11.01 22.95
C PRO A 487 19.65 -11.54 23.53
N GLY A 488 20.49 -12.19 22.71
CA GLY A 488 21.71 -12.86 23.10
C GLY A 488 21.71 -14.34 22.71
N ARG A 489 22.90 -14.92 22.58
CA ARG A 489 23.10 -16.32 22.13
C ARG A 489 22.30 -17.35 22.96
N VAL A 490 22.09 -17.09 24.24
CA VAL A 490 21.23 -17.90 25.12
C VAL A 490 20.04 -17.06 25.56
N ALA A 491 18.82 -17.52 25.26
CA ALA A 491 17.59 -16.76 25.50
C ALA A 491 16.48 -17.64 26.08
N LYS A 492 15.87 -17.21 27.20
CA LYS A 492 14.70 -17.88 27.77
C LYS A 492 13.44 -17.24 27.20
N LEU A 493 12.69 -17.99 26.41
CA LEU A 493 11.49 -17.52 25.72
C LEU A 493 10.24 -18.23 26.25
N ALA A 494 9.17 -17.46 26.41
CA ALA A 494 7.84 -17.97 26.73
C ALA A 494 6.87 -17.63 25.59
N LEU A 495 6.29 -18.65 24.98
CA LEU A 495 5.13 -18.56 24.10
C LEU A 495 3.89 -18.76 24.96
N ILE A 496 3.01 -17.77 25.02
CA ILE A 496 1.79 -17.79 25.84
C ILE A 496 0.60 -17.61 24.92
N ARG A 497 -0.30 -18.59 24.89
CA ARG A 497 -1.54 -18.50 24.11
C ARG A 497 -2.45 -17.47 24.76
N THR A 498 -2.88 -16.48 24.00
CA THR A 498 -3.81 -15.47 24.48
C THR A 498 -5.22 -16.03 24.43
N GLY A 499 -5.72 -16.54 25.57
CA GLY A 499 -7.06 -17.11 25.65
C GLY A 499 -8.13 -16.01 25.65
N GLY A 500 -8.98 -16.00 24.61
CA GLY A 500 -10.25 -15.28 24.62
C GLY A 500 -11.24 -15.91 25.62
N ARG A 501 -12.02 -15.07 26.33
CA ARG A 501 -13.24 -15.52 27.03
C ARG A 501 -14.27 -15.91 25.97
N GLY A 502 -14.22 -17.16 25.51
CA GLY A 502 -15.13 -17.64 24.47
C GLY A 502 -14.70 -18.83 23.64
N GLY A 503 -13.71 -19.63 24.05
CA GLY A 503 -13.60 -21.03 23.60
C GLY A 503 -13.26 -21.35 22.14
N GLN A 504 -13.03 -20.37 21.25
CA GLN A 504 -12.70 -20.64 19.83
C GLN A 504 -11.62 -19.69 19.26
N ASP A 505 -10.53 -19.42 19.98
CA ASP A 505 -9.37 -18.73 19.39
C ASP A 505 -8.15 -19.66 19.40
N GLY A 506 -7.94 -20.33 18.25
CA GLY A 506 -7.01 -21.44 18.05
C GLY A 506 -5.53 -21.11 18.19
N ASN A 507 -5.08 -20.01 17.54
CA ASN A 507 -3.71 -19.95 17.02
C ASN A 507 -2.93 -18.70 17.40
N HIS A 508 -3.45 -17.80 18.25
CA HIS A 508 -2.74 -16.58 18.65
C HIS A 508 -1.97 -16.75 19.96
N TRP A 509 -0.66 -16.49 19.85
CA TRP A 509 0.30 -16.57 20.92
C TRP A 509 1.07 -15.26 21.02
N LEU A 510 1.61 -14.99 22.21
CA LEU A 510 2.61 -13.97 22.41
C LEU A 510 3.93 -14.66 22.73
N ILE A 511 5.00 -14.23 22.07
CA ILE A 511 6.35 -14.58 22.46
C ILE A 511 6.91 -13.49 23.37
N HIS A 512 7.44 -13.90 24.50
CA HIS A 512 7.97 -13.05 25.54
C HIS A 512 9.38 -13.47 25.89
N LEU A 513 10.31 -12.52 25.92
CA LEU A 513 11.65 -12.72 26.45
C LEU A 513 11.59 -12.67 27.98
N MET A 514 11.86 -13.79 28.64
CA MET A 514 11.86 -13.84 30.10
C MET A 514 13.13 -13.18 30.64
N GLY A 515 12.97 -12.30 31.64
CA GLY A 515 14.09 -11.69 32.35
C GLY A 515 15.03 -12.73 32.97
N SER A 516 16.30 -12.36 33.12
CA SER A 516 17.41 -13.21 33.60
C SER A 516 17.33 -13.62 35.07
N ASP A 517 16.15 -13.55 35.70
CA ASP A 517 15.91 -14.03 37.05
C ASP A 517 15.64 -15.55 37.00
N GLY A 518 16.71 -16.31 36.78
CA GLY A 518 16.62 -17.77 36.78
C GLY A 518 17.69 -18.55 36.03
N VAL A 519 18.78 -17.92 35.58
CA VAL A 519 20.01 -18.67 35.26
C VAL A 519 20.88 -18.66 36.51
N SER A 520 20.56 -19.57 37.44
CA SER A 520 21.38 -19.80 38.62
C SER A 520 22.80 -20.14 38.19
N ARG A 521 23.71 -19.20 38.46
CA ARG A 521 25.14 -19.46 38.61
C ARG A 521 25.31 -20.53 39.70
N GLY A 522 25.70 -21.73 39.30
CA GLY A 522 26.11 -22.81 40.19
C GLY A 522 27.60 -23.09 40.07
N GLY A 523 28.37 -22.61 41.06
CA GLY A 523 29.72 -23.06 41.44
C GLY A 523 30.87 -22.56 40.55
N GLY A 524 31.77 -21.65 40.95
CA GLY A 524 32.28 -21.40 42.30
C GLY A 524 33.71 -21.95 42.39
N GLY A 525 34.72 -21.08 42.24
CA GLY A 525 36.13 -21.43 42.34
C GLY A 525 37.08 -20.26 42.08
N GLN A 526 36.98 -19.19 42.88
CA GLN A 526 38.08 -18.24 43.14
C GLN A 526 39.20 -18.97 43.92
N PRO A 527 40.45 -18.47 44.04
CA PRO A 527 40.85 -17.06 44.32
C PRO A 527 42.05 -16.61 43.46
N GLY A 528 42.53 -15.36 43.40
CA GLY A 528 42.46 -14.18 44.26
C GLY A 528 43.84 -13.51 44.25
N SER A 529 43.87 -12.19 44.51
CA SER A 529 45.05 -11.29 44.59
C SER A 529 45.75 -11.00 43.26
N GLY A 530 46.13 -9.78 42.90
CA GLY A 530 46.21 -8.51 43.59
C GLY A 530 47.31 -7.68 42.93
N VAL A 531 47.27 -6.36 43.10
CA VAL A 531 48.40 -5.42 42.98
C VAL A 531 48.73 -4.89 41.57
N ALA A 532 48.42 -3.61 41.36
CA ALA A 532 49.14 -2.70 40.46
C ALA A 532 50.49 -2.31 41.10
N PRO A 533 51.55 -1.99 40.32
CA PRO A 533 51.83 -0.59 39.93
C PRO A 533 52.27 -0.49 38.45
N ASP A 534 52.06 0.60 37.70
CA ASP A 534 52.57 2.00 37.82
C ASP A 534 54.02 2.19 37.30
N ARG A 535 54.19 3.29 36.53
CA ARG A 535 55.43 3.99 36.07
C ARG A 535 56.13 3.54 34.78
N GLU A 536 56.05 4.38 33.73
CA GLU A 536 57.00 5.47 33.33
C GLU A 536 58.14 4.91 32.45
N THR A 537 58.71 5.56 31.44
CA THR A 537 58.68 6.92 30.88
C THR A 537 59.25 6.79 29.46
N ALA A 538 58.63 7.40 28.45
CA ALA A 538 58.94 8.73 27.91
C ALA A 538 60.22 8.84 27.06
N ARG A 539 60.03 9.35 25.85
CA ARG A 539 60.74 10.44 25.15
C ARG A 539 60.74 10.12 23.65
N GLY A 540 60.30 10.98 22.74
CA GLY A 540 60.00 12.41 22.79
C GLY A 540 60.31 12.92 21.37
N SER A 541 59.39 13.54 20.66
CA SER A 541 59.25 15.01 20.49
C SER A 541 58.98 15.22 18.98
N GLY A 542 58.17 16.15 18.49
CA GLY A 542 57.31 17.17 19.08
C GLY A 542 56.95 18.18 17.98
N ALA A 543 55.66 18.56 17.92
CA ALA A 543 55.08 19.80 17.36
C ALA A 543 55.37 20.18 15.87
N GLY A 544 54.52 20.87 15.12
CA GLY A 544 53.29 21.58 15.43
C GLY A 544 52.79 22.31 14.17
N ARG A 545 51.50 22.61 14.19
CA ARG A 545 50.60 23.10 13.15
C ARG A 545 50.91 24.49 12.53
N THR A 546 50.50 24.61 11.25
CA THR A 546 49.74 25.70 10.56
C THR A 546 50.34 27.12 10.43
N ALA A 547 50.38 27.67 9.20
CA ALA A 547 49.33 28.56 8.63
C ALA A 547 49.73 29.23 7.28
N ALA A 548 48.70 29.58 6.49
CA ALA A 548 48.60 30.65 5.46
C ALA A 548 49.34 30.44 4.11
N ARG A 549 48.63 30.27 2.98
CA ARG A 549 47.92 31.24 2.08
C ARG A 549 48.86 31.97 1.09
N GLY A 550 48.48 31.94 -0.21
CA GLY A 550 48.96 32.83 -1.28
C GLY A 550 49.39 32.05 -2.53
N THR A 551 48.50 31.80 -3.49
CA THR A 551 48.21 32.60 -4.70
C THR A 551 49.30 32.57 -5.78
N ALA A 552 48.82 32.19 -6.97
CA ALA A 552 49.45 32.11 -8.28
C ALA A 552 50.44 33.23 -8.64
N THR A 553 51.47 32.88 -9.42
CA THR A 553 51.77 33.48 -10.74
C THR A 553 52.90 32.75 -11.46
N ASP A 554 52.71 32.64 -12.78
CA ASP A 554 53.68 32.74 -13.88
C ASP A 554 54.61 31.58 -14.31
N ARG A 555 54.36 31.20 -15.57
CA ARG A 555 55.33 31.00 -16.67
C ARG A 555 56.27 29.80 -16.62
N THR A 556 55.81 28.74 -17.29
CA THR A 556 56.64 27.78 -18.00
C THR A 556 57.30 28.42 -19.24
N ALA A 557 58.63 28.35 -19.26
CA ALA A 557 59.44 28.48 -20.46
C ALA A 557 59.51 27.13 -21.20
N ALA A 558 59.61 27.28 -22.52
CA ALA A 558 59.80 26.29 -23.57
C ALA A 558 60.59 25.01 -23.23
N ARG A 559 60.08 23.87 -23.73
CA ARG A 559 60.89 23.03 -24.63
C ARG A 559 60.02 22.18 -25.57
N ARG A 560 60.14 22.50 -26.86
CA ARG A 560 59.72 21.65 -27.98
C ARG A 560 60.65 20.43 -28.07
N THR A 561 60.07 19.24 -28.17
CA THR A 561 60.61 18.15 -28.99
C THR A 561 59.45 17.40 -29.64
N THR A 562 59.38 17.51 -30.95
CA THR A 562 58.52 16.79 -31.89
C THR A 562 58.83 15.29 -31.90
N SER A 563 57.80 14.46 -31.87
CA SER A 563 57.85 13.07 -32.35
C SER A 563 56.44 12.60 -32.69
N LEU A 564 56.18 12.45 -33.98
CA LEU A 564 54.98 11.88 -34.60
C LEU A 564 54.61 10.51 -34.02
N ARG A 565 53.35 10.33 -33.57
CA ARG A 565 52.58 9.07 -33.68
C ARG A 565 51.08 9.35 -33.67
N SER A 566 50.39 8.71 -34.61
CA SER A 566 48.96 8.31 -34.62
C SER A 566 47.93 9.28 -34.05
N GLY A 567 47.14 9.89 -34.95
CA GLY A 567 45.97 10.67 -34.59
C GLY A 567 44.95 9.83 -33.83
N GLU A 568 44.80 10.12 -32.53
CA GLU A 568 43.54 9.90 -31.85
C GLU A 568 42.54 10.95 -32.36
N PRO A 569 41.33 10.56 -32.79
CA PRO A 569 40.27 11.51 -33.06
C PRO A 569 39.98 12.32 -31.80
N SER A 570 39.88 13.63 -31.98
CA SER A 570 39.46 14.57 -30.95
C SER A 570 38.07 14.15 -30.47
N ARG A 571 37.94 13.74 -29.21
CA ARG A 571 36.65 13.37 -28.60
C ARG A 571 35.75 14.61 -28.49
N GLU A 572 35.01 14.92 -29.54
CA GLU A 572 33.89 15.86 -29.46
C GLU A 572 32.83 15.30 -28.50
N LEU A 573 32.44 16.09 -27.51
CA LEU A 573 31.33 15.77 -26.62
C LEU A 573 30.04 15.63 -27.45
N PRO A 574 29.16 14.66 -27.14
CA PRO A 574 27.92 14.53 -27.89
C PRO A 574 27.01 15.75 -27.68
N PRO A 575 26.05 16.00 -28.59
CA PRO A 575 25.06 17.06 -28.43
C PRO A 575 24.31 16.94 -27.09
N SER A 576 24.06 18.07 -26.43
CA SER A 576 23.24 18.08 -25.21
C SER A 576 21.79 17.71 -25.51
N PRO A 577 21.12 16.93 -24.64
CA PRO A 577 19.73 16.56 -24.84
C PRO A 577 18.79 17.75 -25.01
N MET A 578 17.79 17.64 -25.90
CA MET A 578 16.69 18.59 -26.02
C MET A 578 15.77 18.51 -24.79
N LEU A 579 15.27 19.65 -24.33
CA LEU A 579 14.45 19.73 -23.11
C LEU A 579 12.98 19.94 -23.43
N ALA A 580 12.11 19.18 -22.76
CA ALA A 580 10.66 19.31 -22.88
C ALA A 580 10.09 20.39 -21.94
N THR A 581 8.96 20.98 -22.35
CA THR A 581 8.18 21.93 -21.57
C THR A 581 7.12 21.19 -20.74
N LEU A 582 6.95 21.52 -19.45
CA LEU A 582 5.85 20.99 -18.66
C LEU A 582 4.53 21.62 -19.14
N GLY A 583 3.51 20.80 -19.36
CA GLY A 583 2.19 21.26 -19.77
C GLY A 583 1.08 20.29 -19.41
N THR A 584 -0.15 20.65 -19.77
CA THR A 584 -1.34 19.81 -19.66
C THR A 584 -1.80 19.31 -21.04
N ALA A 585 -2.78 18.42 -21.08
CA ALA A 585 -3.39 18.00 -22.35
C ALA A 585 -3.99 19.20 -23.13
N GLU A 586 -4.48 20.23 -22.42
CA GLU A 586 -5.03 21.45 -23.00
C GLU A 586 -3.98 22.36 -23.66
N ASP A 587 -2.69 22.22 -23.29
CA ASP A 587 -1.59 22.98 -23.90
C ASP A 587 -1.23 22.45 -25.30
N LEU A 588 -1.73 21.27 -25.69
CA LEU A 588 -1.52 20.69 -27.00
C LEU A 588 -2.45 21.35 -28.03
N SER A 589 -1.89 22.23 -28.86
CA SER A 589 -2.65 22.86 -29.96
C SER A 589 -3.15 21.81 -30.94
N ALA A 590 -4.44 21.90 -31.29
CA ALA A 590 -5.10 21.10 -32.30
C ALA A 590 -4.58 21.37 -33.74
N ASP A 591 -3.83 22.46 -33.96
CA ASP A 591 -3.25 22.81 -35.26
C ASP A 591 -1.94 22.05 -35.55
N HIS A 592 -1.52 21.17 -34.64
CA HIS A 592 -0.29 20.39 -34.75
C HIS A 592 -0.57 18.91 -34.54
N ASP A 593 0.11 18.08 -35.32
CA ASP A 593 0.09 16.64 -35.11
C ASP A 593 1.14 16.24 -34.06
N TRP A 594 0.68 15.46 -33.07
CA TRP A 594 1.48 15.02 -31.94
C TRP A 594 1.66 13.50 -31.95
N ALA A 595 2.90 13.04 -31.79
CA ALA A 595 3.20 11.68 -31.37
C ALA A 595 3.19 11.62 -29.84
N LEU A 596 2.48 10.63 -29.29
CA LEU A 596 2.33 10.45 -27.85
C LEU A 596 3.21 9.29 -27.41
N GLU A 597 4.24 9.54 -26.62
CA GLU A 597 5.09 8.50 -26.05
C GLU A 597 4.83 8.38 -24.55
N MET A 598 4.99 7.19 -23.99
CA MET A 598 4.94 7.03 -22.53
C MET A 598 6.13 7.73 -21.88
N LYS A 599 5.88 8.50 -20.82
CA LYS A 599 6.95 9.10 -20.03
C LYS A 599 7.43 8.10 -18.99
N TRP A 600 8.65 7.61 -19.22
CA TRP A 600 9.37 6.76 -18.29
C TRP A 600 9.96 7.57 -17.12
N ASP A 601 10.22 6.88 -16.00
CA ASP A 601 10.74 7.44 -14.75
C ASP A 601 12.21 7.00 -14.55
N GLY A 602 13.12 7.56 -15.35
CA GLY A 602 14.54 7.21 -15.34
C GLY A 602 15.50 8.40 -15.46
N VAL A 603 16.77 8.11 -15.79
CA VAL A 603 17.81 9.13 -16.02
C VAL A 603 18.17 9.24 -17.51
N ARG A 604 18.22 10.47 -18.01
CA ARG A 604 18.59 10.74 -19.41
C ARG A 604 19.99 10.22 -19.73
N ALA A 605 20.14 9.53 -20.85
CA ALA A 605 21.41 9.02 -21.35
C ALA A 605 21.56 9.30 -22.84
N VAL A 606 22.64 9.99 -23.21
CA VAL A 606 23.10 10.08 -24.60
C VAL A 606 24.12 8.97 -24.82
N VAL A 607 23.84 8.11 -25.78
CA VAL A 607 24.67 6.96 -26.13
C VAL A 607 25.53 7.32 -27.32
N VAL A 608 26.84 7.19 -27.18
CA VAL A 608 27.80 7.32 -28.27
C VAL A 608 28.40 5.96 -28.55
N LEU A 609 28.15 5.47 -29.76
CA LEU A 609 28.72 4.25 -30.30
C LEU A 609 29.82 4.64 -31.28
N GLU A 610 31.02 4.12 -31.09
CA GLU A 610 32.14 4.38 -31.99
C GLU A 610 33.07 3.16 -32.03
N ALA A 611 33.31 2.61 -33.22
CA ALA A 611 34.19 1.46 -33.45
C ALA A 611 33.92 0.27 -32.50
N GLY A 612 32.64 -0.04 -32.26
CA GLY A 612 32.22 -1.14 -31.38
C GLY A 612 32.30 -0.84 -29.87
N THR A 613 32.67 0.38 -29.48
CA THR A 613 32.70 0.82 -28.07
C THR A 613 31.48 1.69 -27.76
N VAL A 614 30.86 1.44 -26.60
CA VAL A 614 29.72 2.21 -26.10
C VAL A 614 30.20 3.19 -25.02
N ARG A 615 29.75 4.44 -25.11
CA ARG A 615 29.88 5.44 -24.04
C ARG A 615 28.53 6.06 -23.73
N LEU A 616 28.24 6.20 -22.43
CA LEU A 616 27.00 6.76 -21.92
C LEU A 616 27.29 8.11 -21.26
N PHE A 617 26.57 9.14 -21.69
CA PHE A 617 26.68 10.48 -21.13
C PHE A 617 25.39 10.89 -20.45
N SER A 618 25.48 11.37 -19.22
CA SER A 618 24.31 11.93 -18.51
C SER A 618 23.84 13.22 -19.18
N ARG A 619 22.68 13.73 -18.73
CA ARG A 619 22.13 15.02 -19.15
C ARG A 619 23.13 16.18 -19.15
N ASN A 620 24.04 16.19 -18.18
CA ASN A 620 25.02 17.28 -18.01
C ASN A 620 26.36 16.99 -18.70
N GLY A 621 26.44 15.94 -19.52
CA GLY A 621 27.64 15.56 -20.27
C GLY A 621 28.66 14.75 -19.48
N ASN A 622 28.32 14.27 -18.27
CA ASN A 622 29.21 13.43 -17.49
C ASN A 622 29.23 12.00 -18.07
N ASP A 623 30.42 11.42 -18.23
CA ASP A 623 30.57 10.03 -18.64
C ASP A 623 30.13 9.11 -17.49
N VAL A 624 29.04 8.38 -17.68
CA VAL A 624 28.44 7.44 -16.72
C VAL A 624 28.63 5.98 -17.15
N THR A 625 29.43 5.73 -18.18
CA THR A 625 29.62 4.40 -18.79
C THR A 625 30.00 3.34 -17.73
N ARG A 626 30.89 3.69 -16.80
CA ARG A 626 31.34 2.79 -15.72
C ARG A 626 30.21 2.34 -14.80
N GLN A 627 29.13 3.11 -14.65
CA GLN A 627 28.03 2.82 -13.71
C GLN A 627 27.05 1.76 -14.24
N TYR A 628 27.08 1.50 -15.54
CA TYR A 628 26.14 0.61 -16.23
C TYR A 628 26.88 -0.39 -17.13
N PRO A 629 27.71 -1.30 -16.56
CA PRO A 629 28.44 -2.31 -17.32
C PRO A 629 27.53 -3.24 -18.14
N GLU A 630 26.30 -3.48 -17.67
CA GLU A 630 25.30 -4.26 -18.40
C GLU A 630 24.85 -3.64 -19.74
N LEU A 631 25.22 -2.38 -20.00
CA LEU A 631 24.95 -1.65 -21.24
C LEU A 631 26.21 -1.48 -22.11
N HIS A 632 27.29 -2.23 -21.87
CA HIS A 632 28.52 -2.11 -22.68
C HIS A 632 28.43 -2.85 -24.01
N ASP A 633 27.64 -3.92 -24.08
CA ASP A 633 27.49 -4.75 -25.29
C ASP A 633 26.46 -4.20 -26.29
N LEU A 634 26.00 -2.95 -26.10
CA LEU A 634 25.02 -2.29 -26.97
C LEU A 634 25.50 -2.05 -28.41
N ALA A 635 26.81 -2.16 -28.66
CA ALA A 635 27.35 -2.09 -30.02
C ALA A 635 26.76 -3.17 -30.96
N SER A 636 26.25 -4.28 -30.40
CA SER A 636 25.54 -5.33 -31.15
C SER A 636 24.16 -4.91 -31.67
N VAL A 637 23.56 -3.87 -31.07
CA VAL A 637 22.17 -3.44 -31.35
C VAL A 637 22.10 -2.51 -32.55
N VAL A 638 23.24 -1.97 -33.00
CA VAL A 638 23.32 -0.99 -34.09
C VAL A 638 24.22 -1.53 -35.20
N PRO A 639 23.78 -2.57 -35.93
CA PRO A 639 24.63 -3.24 -36.89
C PRO A 639 24.96 -2.34 -38.09
N GLY A 640 26.22 -2.40 -38.54
CA GLY A 640 26.62 -1.83 -39.83
C GLY A 640 26.99 -0.35 -39.84
N VAL A 641 27.01 0.33 -38.69
CA VAL A 641 27.51 1.72 -38.57
C VAL A 641 28.85 1.77 -37.83
N THR A 642 29.70 2.69 -38.25
CA THR A 642 31.00 2.98 -37.62
C THR A 642 30.85 3.90 -36.41
N ARG A 643 29.86 4.81 -36.47
CA ARG A 643 29.54 5.75 -35.39
C ARG A 643 28.04 6.02 -35.31
N ALA A 644 27.49 6.11 -34.11
CA ALA A 644 26.11 6.58 -33.89
C ALA A 644 25.97 7.35 -32.58
N VAL A 645 25.08 8.34 -32.57
CA VAL A 645 24.70 9.09 -31.36
C VAL A 645 23.19 8.99 -31.17
N LEU A 646 22.78 8.35 -30.07
CA LEU A 646 21.39 8.06 -29.75
C LEU A 646 20.98 8.76 -28.46
N ASP A 647 19.71 9.13 -28.36
CA ASP A 647 19.14 9.79 -27.19
C ASP A 647 18.07 8.91 -26.55
N GLY A 648 18.23 8.66 -25.25
CA GLY A 648 17.41 7.72 -24.51
C GLY A 648 17.35 7.99 -23.01
N GLU A 649 16.78 7.04 -22.29
CA GLU A 649 16.66 7.08 -20.83
C GLU A 649 16.92 5.71 -20.24
N ILE A 650 17.74 5.69 -19.19
CA ILE A 650 18.04 4.48 -18.41
C ILE A 650 17.01 4.37 -17.30
N VAL A 651 16.33 3.24 -17.24
CA VAL A 651 15.28 2.94 -16.26
C VAL A 651 15.63 1.68 -15.50
N ALA A 652 15.30 1.63 -14.21
CA ALA A 652 15.23 0.38 -13.47
C ALA A 652 13.78 -0.06 -13.43
N LEU A 653 13.50 -1.32 -13.78
CA LEU A 653 12.15 -1.88 -13.69
C LEU A 653 12.05 -2.75 -12.43
N ASP A 654 10.89 -2.69 -11.77
CA ASP A 654 10.55 -3.64 -10.71
C ASP A 654 10.17 -5.03 -11.30
N PRO A 655 10.01 -6.07 -10.47
CA PRO A 655 9.63 -7.40 -10.96
C PRO A 655 8.27 -7.47 -11.68
N ARG A 656 7.44 -6.42 -11.61
CA ARG A 656 6.16 -6.29 -12.34
C ARG A 656 6.33 -5.50 -13.65
N GLY A 657 7.56 -5.12 -14.00
CA GLY A 657 7.90 -4.38 -15.21
C GLY A 657 7.67 -2.87 -15.12
N ARG A 658 7.44 -2.31 -13.92
CA ARG A 658 7.18 -0.87 -13.75
C ARG A 658 8.46 -0.09 -13.45
N PRO A 659 8.63 1.13 -13.99
CA PRO A 659 9.76 1.98 -13.67
C PRO A 659 9.83 2.30 -12.17
N SER A 660 11.01 2.15 -11.58
CA SER A 660 11.30 2.44 -10.18
C SER A 660 12.54 3.31 -10.09
N PHE A 661 12.34 4.62 -9.98
CA PHE A 661 13.44 5.55 -9.77
C PHE A 661 14.24 5.23 -8.51
N ALA A 662 13.57 4.82 -7.43
CA ALA A 662 14.21 4.42 -6.18
C ALA A 662 15.20 3.26 -6.39
N ALA A 663 14.86 2.27 -7.22
CA ALA A 663 15.79 1.19 -7.58
C ALA A 663 16.98 1.73 -8.38
N LEU A 664 16.74 2.65 -9.30
CA LEU A 664 17.79 3.29 -10.11
C LEU A 664 18.75 4.13 -9.27
N GLN A 665 18.27 4.79 -8.20
CA GLN A 665 19.11 5.61 -7.32
C GLN A 665 20.25 4.83 -6.65
N LYS A 666 20.06 3.53 -6.42
CA LYS A 666 21.11 2.66 -5.88
C LYS A 666 22.36 2.62 -6.76
N ARG A 667 22.24 3.00 -8.04
CA ARG A 667 23.33 3.05 -9.02
C ARG A 667 24.14 4.34 -8.95
N PHE A 668 23.66 5.36 -8.25
CA PHE A 668 24.34 6.65 -8.19
C PHE A 668 25.51 6.63 -7.19
N ASN A 669 26.59 7.34 -7.53
CA ASN A 669 27.76 7.55 -6.68
C ASN A 669 28.48 6.26 -6.21
N LEU A 670 28.42 5.19 -7.00
CA LEU A 670 29.20 3.97 -6.75
C LEU A 670 30.68 4.22 -7.06
N GLY A 671 31.55 3.99 -6.07
CA GLY A 671 33.01 4.18 -6.20
C GLY A 671 33.82 2.88 -6.38
N ASP A 672 33.20 1.72 -6.16
CA ASP A 672 33.83 0.39 -6.19
C ASP A 672 33.25 -0.47 -7.32
N ASP A 673 34.12 -0.96 -8.22
CA ASP A 673 33.72 -1.79 -9.37
C ASP A 673 33.01 -3.07 -8.95
N ARG A 674 33.41 -3.67 -7.81
CA ARG A 674 32.73 -4.88 -7.30
C ARG A 674 31.29 -4.61 -6.87
N GLN A 675 31.02 -3.40 -6.39
CA GLN A 675 29.68 -2.99 -5.99
C GLN A 675 28.83 -2.69 -7.24
N VAL A 676 29.43 -2.07 -8.26
CA VAL A 676 28.79 -1.85 -9.57
C VAL A 676 28.38 -3.17 -10.20
N ASP A 677 29.31 -4.13 -10.33
CA ASP A 677 29.03 -5.43 -10.95
C ASP A 677 27.96 -6.23 -10.21
N ARG A 678 27.97 -6.15 -8.87
CA ARG A 678 26.96 -6.83 -8.04
C ARG A 678 25.58 -6.26 -8.27
N LEU A 679 25.46 -4.93 -8.29
CA LEU A 679 24.18 -4.26 -8.52
C LEU A 679 23.71 -4.46 -9.97
N ALA A 680 24.63 -4.48 -10.95
CA ALA A 680 24.36 -4.78 -12.35
C ALA A 680 23.66 -6.13 -12.54
N ARG A 681 24.10 -7.15 -11.78
CA ARG A 681 23.52 -8.49 -11.83
C ARG A 681 22.23 -8.63 -11.02
N ALA A 682 22.14 -7.93 -9.89
CA ALA A 682 21.00 -8.06 -8.99
C ALA A 682 19.77 -7.27 -9.48
N ASP A 683 19.99 -6.03 -9.95
CA ASP A 683 18.93 -5.08 -10.31
C ASP A 683 19.20 -4.48 -11.71
N PRO A 684 19.26 -5.25 -12.82
CA PRO A 684 19.69 -4.77 -14.13
C PRO A 684 18.82 -3.62 -14.66
N VAL A 685 19.46 -2.62 -15.27
CA VAL A 685 18.76 -1.49 -15.90
C VAL A 685 18.38 -1.79 -17.35
N ARG A 686 17.39 -1.05 -17.87
CA ARG A 686 17.03 -1.04 -19.29
C ARG A 686 17.29 0.33 -19.90
N LEU A 687 17.64 0.34 -21.19
CA LEU A 687 17.82 1.54 -21.98
C LEU A 687 16.64 1.70 -22.95
N MET A 688 15.88 2.77 -22.77
CA MET A 688 14.79 3.17 -23.64
C MET A 688 15.29 4.20 -24.66
N LEU A 689 15.36 3.83 -25.93
CA LEU A 689 15.84 4.70 -27.02
C LEU A 689 14.68 5.44 -27.68
N PHE A 690 14.78 6.76 -27.75
CA PHE A 690 13.71 7.62 -28.25
C PHE A 690 14.06 8.33 -29.55
N ASP A 691 15.33 8.67 -29.78
CA ASP A 691 15.75 9.49 -30.92
C ASP A 691 17.16 9.12 -31.43
N VAL A 692 17.42 9.39 -32.70
CA VAL A 692 18.75 9.29 -33.34
C VAL A 692 19.23 10.68 -33.71
N LEU A 693 20.42 11.05 -33.27
CA LEU A 693 21.00 12.38 -33.47
C LEU A 693 22.03 12.38 -34.60
N GLU A 694 22.76 11.28 -34.74
CA GLU A 694 23.81 11.08 -35.74
C GLU A 694 23.99 9.59 -36.04
N ALA A 695 24.27 9.26 -37.30
CA ALA A 695 24.73 7.93 -37.72
C ALA A 695 25.73 8.10 -38.87
N ASP A 696 26.92 7.53 -38.72
CA ASP A 696 28.10 7.74 -39.56
C ASP A 696 28.31 9.24 -39.87
N ASP A 697 28.36 9.63 -41.15
CA ASP A 697 28.56 11.01 -41.57
C ASP A 697 27.25 11.83 -41.64
N SER A 698 26.11 11.27 -41.20
CA SER A 698 24.79 11.89 -41.32
C SER A 698 24.29 12.45 -39.99
N SER A 699 24.07 13.76 -39.95
CA SER A 699 23.37 14.42 -38.85
C SER A 699 21.85 14.39 -39.03
N PHE A 700 21.13 14.00 -37.97
CA PHE A 700 19.67 13.91 -37.94
C PHE A 700 19.01 15.11 -37.25
N LEU A 701 19.78 16.01 -36.62
CA LEU A 701 19.26 17.12 -35.81
C LEU A 701 18.27 18.04 -36.56
N LYS A 702 18.50 18.23 -37.86
CA LYS A 702 17.64 19.05 -38.72
C LYS A 702 16.42 18.29 -39.25
N ARG A 703 16.35 16.97 -39.16
CA ARG A 703 15.20 16.19 -39.66
C ARG A 703 14.00 16.32 -38.72
N THR A 704 12.80 16.06 -39.23
CA THR A 704 11.54 16.01 -38.46
C THR A 704 11.54 14.84 -37.48
N TYR A 705 10.63 14.84 -36.50
CA TYR A 705 10.55 13.76 -35.52
C TYR A 705 10.25 12.42 -36.20
N ASP A 706 9.32 12.39 -37.15
CA ASP A 706 8.96 11.15 -37.87
C ASP A 706 10.15 10.58 -38.64
N GLU A 707 10.90 11.42 -39.37
CA GLU A 707 12.10 10.98 -40.10
C GLU A 707 13.18 10.42 -39.16
N ARG A 708 13.38 11.02 -37.98
CA ARG A 708 14.32 10.51 -36.99
C ARG A 708 13.81 9.21 -36.37
N ARG A 709 12.50 9.11 -36.11
CA ARG A 709 11.92 7.91 -35.51
C ARG A 709 11.99 6.71 -36.44
N THR A 710 11.68 6.90 -37.73
CA THR A 710 11.88 5.87 -38.76
C THR A 710 13.34 5.46 -38.84
N ALA A 711 14.27 6.42 -38.90
CA ALA A 711 15.70 6.11 -38.96
C ALA A 711 16.19 5.35 -37.71
N LEU A 712 15.70 5.67 -36.52
CA LEU A 712 16.02 4.93 -35.30
C LEU A 712 15.54 3.47 -35.39
N SER A 713 14.31 3.24 -35.84
CA SER A 713 13.74 1.89 -35.99
C SER A 713 14.43 1.05 -37.07
N GLU A 714 14.99 1.69 -38.11
CA GLU A 714 15.78 1.00 -39.14
C GLU A 714 17.22 0.72 -38.67
N LEU A 715 17.79 1.61 -37.86
CA LEU A 715 19.16 1.57 -37.41
C LEU A 715 19.38 0.61 -36.23
N VAL A 716 18.39 0.49 -35.34
CA VAL A 716 18.49 -0.24 -34.09
C VAL A 716 17.67 -1.52 -34.18
N ASP A 717 18.31 -2.67 -33.97
CA ASP A 717 17.63 -3.97 -33.79
C ASP A 717 17.44 -4.23 -32.28
N PRO A 718 16.29 -3.87 -31.68
CA PRO A 718 16.07 -4.08 -30.25
C PRO A 718 16.03 -5.57 -29.87
N GLY A 719 15.83 -6.48 -30.83
CA GLY A 719 15.87 -7.92 -30.59
C GLY A 719 17.28 -8.45 -30.36
N ALA A 720 18.31 -7.69 -30.74
CA ALA A 720 19.71 -8.08 -30.57
C ALA A 720 20.19 -7.97 -29.11
N HIS A 721 19.49 -7.25 -28.23
CA HIS A 721 19.89 -7.11 -26.83
C HIS A 721 18.69 -6.90 -25.89
N GLU A 722 18.51 -7.79 -24.92
CA GLU A 722 17.34 -7.86 -24.04
C GLU A 722 17.09 -6.62 -23.16
N LEU A 723 18.13 -5.81 -22.91
CA LEU A 723 18.05 -4.60 -22.10
C LEU A 723 17.75 -3.31 -22.91
N VAL A 724 17.65 -3.38 -24.24
CA VAL A 724 17.31 -2.23 -25.07
C VAL A 724 15.88 -2.34 -25.57
N ALA A 725 15.17 -1.21 -25.56
CA ALA A 725 13.87 -1.12 -26.21
C ALA A 725 13.72 0.23 -26.93
N ILE A 726 12.87 0.22 -27.95
CA ILE A 726 12.41 1.39 -28.68
C ILE A 726 10.90 1.51 -28.40
N PRO A 727 10.47 2.27 -27.36
CA PRO A 727 9.06 2.26 -26.95
C PRO A 727 8.16 2.87 -28.01
N GLU A 728 7.13 2.16 -28.47
CA GLU A 728 6.23 2.64 -29.52
C GLU A 728 5.50 3.93 -29.12
N ALA A 729 5.17 4.75 -30.12
CA ALA A 729 4.23 5.83 -29.92
C ALA A 729 2.83 5.23 -29.71
N PHE A 730 2.06 5.81 -28.82
CA PHE A 730 0.72 5.39 -28.47
C PHE A 730 -0.27 5.79 -29.58
N ASP A 731 -1.05 4.83 -30.06
CA ASP A 731 -1.95 5.01 -31.22
C ASP A 731 -3.30 5.69 -30.89
N GLY A 732 -3.61 5.89 -29.60
CA GLY A 732 -4.84 6.55 -29.17
C GLY A 732 -4.72 8.07 -29.00
N ASP A 733 -5.83 8.71 -28.60
CA ASP A 733 -5.81 10.14 -28.26
C ASP A 733 -5.08 10.43 -26.93
N ILE A 734 -4.91 11.72 -26.63
CA ILE A 734 -4.18 12.15 -25.44
C ILE A 734 -4.84 11.69 -24.13
N GLU A 735 -6.17 11.64 -24.07
CA GLU A 735 -6.91 11.19 -22.90
C GLU A 735 -6.68 9.70 -22.65
N ALA A 736 -6.75 8.89 -23.72
CA ALA A 736 -6.45 7.46 -23.69
C ALA A 736 -4.99 7.20 -23.29
N ALA A 737 -4.04 8.00 -23.80
CA ALA A 737 -2.62 7.90 -23.44
C ALA A 737 -2.37 8.22 -21.96
N VAL A 738 -2.99 9.30 -21.45
CA VAL A 738 -2.92 9.69 -20.04
C VAL A 738 -3.53 8.60 -19.15
N HIS A 739 -4.71 8.10 -19.52
CA HIS A 739 -5.37 7.03 -18.78
C HIS A 739 -4.55 5.73 -18.78
N ALA A 740 -4.00 5.32 -19.93
CA ALA A 740 -3.12 4.16 -20.03
C ALA A 740 -1.87 4.35 -19.14
N SER A 741 -1.21 5.50 -19.24
CA SER A 741 -0.04 5.82 -18.42
C SER A 741 -0.33 5.70 -16.92
N ARG A 742 -1.52 6.08 -16.44
CA ARG A 742 -1.95 5.87 -15.04
C ARG A 742 -2.10 4.41 -14.67
N ARG A 743 -2.77 3.61 -15.50
CA ARG A 743 -2.98 2.16 -15.24
C ARG A 743 -1.67 1.40 -15.13
N TRP A 744 -0.66 1.81 -15.89
CA TRP A 744 0.66 1.18 -15.92
C TRP A 744 1.61 1.75 -14.86
N GLY A 745 1.20 2.79 -14.11
CA GLY A 745 2.00 3.41 -13.06
C GLY A 745 3.22 4.17 -13.57
N LEU A 746 3.13 4.77 -14.76
CA LEU A 746 4.22 5.54 -15.38
C LEU A 746 4.22 6.99 -14.88
N GLU A 747 5.27 7.78 -15.17
CA GLU A 747 5.36 9.17 -14.71
C GLU A 747 4.33 10.08 -15.41
N GLY A 748 4.00 9.75 -16.66
CA GLY A 748 3.14 10.57 -17.49
C GLY A 748 3.21 10.23 -18.97
N VAL A 749 2.97 11.24 -19.81
CA VAL A 749 3.00 11.17 -21.27
C VAL A 749 3.92 12.26 -21.82
N MET A 750 4.68 11.92 -22.85
CA MET A 750 5.51 12.82 -23.65
C MET A 750 4.82 13.06 -24.99
N ALA A 751 4.33 14.26 -25.22
CA ALA A 751 3.80 14.68 -26.51
C ALA A 751 4.90 15.36 -27.32
N LYS A 752 5.20 14.84 -28.51
CA LYS A 752 6.20 15.40 -29.44
C LYS A 752 5.53 15.77 -30.75
N ARG A 753 5.70 17.00 -31.20
CA ARG A 753 5.25 17.43 -32.53
C ARG A 753 5.95 16.62 -33.62
N ARG A 754 5.19 16.01 -34.51
CA ARG A 754 5.71 15.12 -35.57
C ARG A 754 6.61 15.85 -36.57
N ASP A 755 6.32 17.13 -36.81
CA ASP A 755 7.08 18.02 -37.70
C ASP A 755 8.31 18.67 -37.03
N SER A 756 8.58 18.40 -35.75
CA SER A 756 9.59 19.13 -34.98
C SER A 756 11.03 18.67 -35.25
N ARG A 757 11.94 19.65 -35.29
CA ARG A 757 13.40 19.42 -35.35
C ARG A 757 13.97 19.25 -33.96
N TYR A 758 15.10 18.57 -33.85
CA TYR A 758 15.83 18.42 -32.60
C TYR A 758 16.67 19.68 -32.31
N THR A 759 16.48 20.30 -31.15
CA THR A 759 17.24 21.49 -30.73
C THR A 759 18.08 21.20 -29.49
N PRO A 760 19.37 20.81 -29.65
CA PRO A 760 20.22 20.41 -28.54
C PRO A 760 20.29 21.46 -27.42
N GLY A 761 20.14 21.02 -26.17
CA GLY A 761 20.22 21.86 -24.96
C GLY A 761 19.14 22.93 -24.80
N ARG A 762 18.23 23.08 -25.76
CA ARG A 762 17.15 24.09 -25.72
C ARG A 762 15.86 23.48 -25.20
N ARG A 763 15.12 24.25 -24.40
CA ARG A 763 13.73 23.92 -24.06
C ARG A 763 12.81 24.37 -25.20
N SER A 764 11.91 23.49 -25.62
CA SER A 764 10.96 23.77 -26.70
C SER A 764 9.53 23.38 -26.31
N ARG A 765 8.55 24.09 -26.87
CA ARG A 765 7.12 23.69 -26.80
C ARG A 765 6.76 22.61 -27.82
N SER A 766 7.67 22.26 -28.71
CA SER A 766 7.48 21.12 -29.61
C SER A 766 7.47 19.78 -28.87
N TRP A 767 8.05 19.72 -27.67
CA TRP A 767 8.02 18.57 -26.78
C TRP A 767 7.36 19.00 -25.46
N VAL A 768 6.21 18.42 -25.15
CA VAL A 768 5.43 18.71 -23.95
C VAL A 768 5.39 17.46 -23.07
N LYS A 769 5.75 17.60 -21.80
CA LYS A 769 5.62 16.54 -20.78
C LYS A 769 4.36 16.80 -19.96
N ILE A 770 3.49 15.80 -19.89
CA ILE A 770 2.26 15.79 -19.10
C ILE A 770 2.46 14.76 -17.99
N LYS A 771 2.47 15.19 -16.73
CA LYS A 771 2.75 14.31 -15.57
C LYS A 771 1.48 14.01 -14.79
N HIS A 772 1.39 12.82 -14.20
CA HIS A 772 0.29 12.48 -13.28
C HIS A 772 0.48 13.10 -11.90
N THR A 773 1.74 13.24 -11.49
CA THR A 773 2.13 13.78 -10.20
C THR A 773 3.08 14.95 -10.41
N LEU A 774 2.94 16.00 -9.60
CA LEU A 774 3.82 17.13 -9.69
C LEU A 774 5.13 16.78 -8.98
N THR A 775 6.25 17.04 -9.65
CA THR A 775 7.57 16.89 -9.03
C THR A 775 8.32 18.21 -9.07
N GLN A 776 9.10 18.47 -8.03
CA GLN A 776 9.91 19.67 -7.90
C GLN A 776 11.30 19.26 -7.42
N GLU A 777 12.32 19.76 -8.09
CA GLU A 777 13.68 19.71 -7.59
C GLU A 777 13.83 20.75 -6.49
N VAL A 778 14.38 20.36 -5.36
CA VAL A 778 14.48 21.19 -4.17
C VAL A 778 15.87 21.16 -3.58
N VAL A 779 16.28 22.26 -2.97
CA VAL A 779 17.53 22.37 -2.22
C VAL A 779 17.24 22.03 -0.77
N VAL A 780 17.98 21.08 -0.20
CA VAL A 780 17.84 20.73 1.23
C VAL A 780 18.58 21.77 2.07
N ILE A 781 17.85 22.43 2.98
CA ILE A 781 18.34 23.54 3.81
C ILE A 781 18.37 23.23 5.31
N GLY A 782 17.78 22.12 5.72
CA GLY A 782 17.77 21.67 7.11
C GLY A 782 17.06 20.33 7.27
N TRP A 783 17.03 19.83 8.50
CA TRP A 783 16.29 18.63 8.86
C TRP A 783 15.81 18.71 10.30
N ARG A 784 14.82 17.90 10.67
CA ARG A 784 14.33 17.75 12.05
C ARG A 784 14.55 16.32 12.51
N PRO A 785 15.05 16.09 13.73
CA PRO A 785 15.16 14.75 14.30
C PRO A 785 13.82 14.03 14.40
N GLY A 786 13.84 12.71 14.30
CA GLY A 786 12.71 11.86 14.66
C GLY A 786 12.41 11.92 16.18
N GLN A 787 11.36 11.23 16.60
CA GLN A 787 10.96 11.14 18.01
C GLN A 787 11.19 9.72 18.56
N GLY A 788 11.40 9.60 19.87
CA GLY A 788 11.61 8.31 20.54
C GLY A 788 12.83 7.55 19.99
N ASN A 789 12.64 6.27 19.63
CA ASN A 789 13.70 5.41 19.09
C ASN A 789 14.26 5.86 17.72
N ARG A 790 13.66 6.87 17.08
CA ARG A 790 14.15 7.49 15.84
C ARG A 790 14.81 8.86 16.07
N ALA A 791 15.13 9.22 17.32
CA ALA A 791 15.74 10.51 17.64
C ALA A 791 17.11 10.74 16.97
N SER A 792 17.83 9.66 16.63
CA SER A 792 19.09 9.71 15.88
C SER A 792 18.92 9.76 14.36
N ALA A 793 17.69 9.73 13.85
CA ALA A 793 17.39 9.71 12.42
C ALA A 793 16.70 11.01 11.97
N VAL A 794 16.74 11.29 10.67
CA VAL A 794 15.94 12.37 10.06
C VAL A 794 14.45 12.03 10.17
N GLY A 795 13.70 12.83 10.94
CA GLY A 795 12.24 12.77 10.98
C GLY A 795 11.60 13.53 9.81
N SER A 796 12.22 14.63 9.37
CA SER A 796 11.82 15.32 8.14
C SER A 796 12.93 16.24 7.61
N LEU A 797 12.96 16.45 6.29
CA LEU A 797 13.84 17.41 5.62
C LEU A 797 13.11 18.75 5.41
N LEU A 798 13.84 19.84 5.56
CA LEU A 798 13.40 21.20 5.27
C LEU A 798 14.00 21.60 3.92
N VAL A 799 13.13 22.03 2.99
CA VAL A 799 13.52 22.21 1.59
C VAL A 799 13.18 23.61 1.08
N ALA A 800 13.95 24.07 0.10
CA ALA A 800 13.82 25.37 -0.54
C ALA A 800 13.88 25.28 -2.06
N VAL A 801 13.39 26.30 -2.74
CA VAL A 801 13.47 26.47 -4.21
C VAL A 801 14.05 27.85 -4.55
N PRO A 802 14.60 28.04 -5.76
CA PRO A 802 15.04 29.35 -6.24
C PRO A 802 13.92 30.39 -6.31
N SER A 803 14.30 31.65 -6.10
CA SER A 803 13.47 32.86 -6.13
C SER A 803 14.34 34.04 -6.58
N ALA A 804 13.73 35.22 -6.83
CA ALA A 804 14.46 36.41 -7.27
C ALA A 804 15.57 36.82 -6.29
N ASP A 805 15.35 36.67 -4.99
CA ASP A 805 16.27 37.06 -3.91
C ASP A 805 17.16 35.91 -3.41
N GLY A 806 17.27 34.82 -4.17
CA GLY A 806 18.04 33.63 -3.80
C GLY A 806 17.16 32.42 -3.54
N LEU A 807 17.24 31.79 -2.36
CA LEU A 807 16.44 30.62 -2.02
C LEU A 807 15.25 30.99 -1.13
N ARG A 808 14.10 30.39 -1.40
CA ARG A 808 12.86 30.55 -0.61
C ARG A 808 12.40 29.22 -0.04
N TYR A 809 11.93 29.24 1.21
CA TYR A 809 11.40 28.04 1.86
C TYR A 809 10.21 27.45 1.09
N ALA A 810 10.30 26.16 0.77
CA ALA A 810 9.33 25.43 -0.02
C ALA A 810 8.53 24.40 0.79
N GLY A 811 8.96 24.04 2.00
CA GLY A 811 8.19 23.18 2.90
C GLY A 811 9.00 22.09 3.60
N ARG A 812 8.28 21.11 4.16
CA ARG A 812 8.81 20.02 4.97
C ARG A 812 8.45 18.66 4.38
N VAL A 813 9.44 17.81 4.20
CA VAL A 813 9.32 16.47 3.61
C VAL A 813 9.56 15.42 4.68
N GLY A 814 8.52 14.73 5.14
CA GLY A 814 8.61 13.74 6.23
C GLY A 814 8.36 12.29 5.83
N THR A 815 8.14 12.03 4.55
CA THR A 815 7.76 10.71 4.02
C THR A 815 8.50 10.44 2.71
N GLY A 816 8.51 9.18 2.25
CA GLY A 816 9.16 8.78 0.99
C GLY A 816 10.60 8.26 1.14
N PHE A 817 11.03 7.92 2.36
CA PHE A 817 12.34 7.35 2.64
C PHE A 817 12.29 6.34 3.79
N THR A 818 13.20 5.38 3.77
CA THR A 818 13.33 4.32 4.78
C THR A 818 14.01 4.82 6.05
N LEU A 819 13.87 4.09 7.16
CA LEU A 819 14.57 4.42 8.40
C LEU A 819 16.10 4.38 8.22
N LYS A 820 16.60 3.40 7.47
CA LYS A 820 18.03 3.28 7.17
C LYS A 820 18.56 4.51 6.43
N GLU A 821 17.84 5.00 5.44
CA GLU A 821 18.19 6.23 4.72
C GLU A 821 18.13 7.45 5.65
N ALA A 822 17.11 7.56 6.49
CA ALA A 822 16.98 8.65 7.45
C ALA A 822 18.14 8.71 8.46
N GLU A 823 18.62 7.55 8.94
CA GLU A 823 19.80 7.45 9.81
C GLU A 823 21.10 7.78 9.07
N GLU A 824 21.21 7.33 7.81
CA GLU A 824 22.34 7.67 6.96
C GLU A 824 22.42 9.18 6.70
N TRP A 825 21.30 9.81 6.35
CA TRP A 825 21.27 11.24 6.08
C TRP A 825 21.48 12.06 7.34
N ALA A 826 20.99 11.63 8.51
CA ALA A 826 21.27 12.31 9.77
C ALA A 826 22.80 12.44 9.96
N ARG A 827 23.55 11.34 9.80
CA ARG A 827 25.02 11.35 9.88
C ARG A 827 25.68 12.24 8.81
N GLN A 828 25.18 12.21 7.58
CA GLN A 828 25.74 13.01 6.48
C GLN A 828 25.44 14.52 6.63
N LEU A 829 24.25 14.87 7.14
CA LEU A 829 23.78 16.25 7.29
C LEU A 829 24.33 16.90 8.56
N GLU A 830 24.59 16.14 9.62
CA GLU A 830 25.30 16.62 10.83
C GLU A 830 26.65 17.26 10.47
N GLY A 831 27.38 16.70 9.51
CA GLY A 831 28.65 17.26 9.04
C GLY A 831 28.54 18.56 8.25
N ALA A 832 27.33 18.97 7.85
CA ALA A 832 27.05 20.17 7.07
C ALA A 832 26.24 21.23 7.84
N GLU A 833 26.11 21.08 9.16
CA GLU A 833 25.29 21.92 10.03
C GLU A 833 25.76 23.39 10.09
N ARG A 834 24.79 24.29 10.24
CA ARG A 834 24.98 25.73 10.42
C ARG A 834 24.07 26.26 11.54
N LYS A 835 24.42 27.42 12.09
CA LYS A 835 23.72 28.00 13.25
C LYS A 835 22.32 28.54 12.94
N SER A 836 22.08 28.96 11.71
CA SER A 836 20.83 29.61 11.29
C SER A 836 20.37 29.09 9.94
N SER A 837 19.07 29.24 9.64
CA SER A 837 18.50 28.91 8.34
C SER A 837 19.26 29.60 7.20
N ALA A 838 19.33 28.93 6.05
CA ALA A 838 19.85 29.51 4.80
C ALA A 838 18.84 30.42 4.10
N VAL A 839 17.58 30.41 4.55
CA VAL A 839 16.47 31.20 3.99
C VAL A 839 15.65 31.84 5.11
N ASP A 840 15.04 32.98 4.84
CA ASP A 840 14.11 33.64 5.76
C ASP A 840 12.69 33.06 5.64
N GLY A 841 11.81 33.42 6.58
CA GLY A 841 10.37 33.08 6.50
C GLY A 841 10.01 31.62 6.78
N VAL A 842 10.93 30.82 7.35
CA VAL A 842 10.59 29.46 7.80
C VAL A 842 9.64 29.53 9.01
N PRO A 843 8.44 28.93 8.97
CA PRO A 843 7.48 29.04 10.06
C PRO A 843 8.00 28.41 11.36
N ARG A 844 7.60 29.00 12.50
CA ARG A 844 8.08 28.61 13.84
C ARG A 844 7.95 27.12 14.15
N LEU A 845 6.88 26.49 13.69
CA LEU A 845 6.62 25.07 13.92
C LEU A 845 7.65 24.16 13.25
N ASP A 846 8.19 24.59 12.11
CA ASP A 846 9.22 23.85 11.37
C ASP A 846 10.63 24.24 11.81
N SER A 847 10.83 25.46 12.33
CA SER A 847 12.13 25.93 12.79
C SER A 847 12.51 25.48 14.21
N ARG A 848 11.54 25.15 15.08
CA ARG A 848 11.75 24.96 16.53
C ARG A 848 12.79 23.88 16.88
N ASP A 849 12.80 22.78 16.14
CA ASP A 849 13.71 21.63 16.34
C ASP A 849 14.60 21.40 15.10
N ALA A 850 14.73 22.42 14.26
CA ALA A 850 15.47 22.30 13.01
C ALA A 850 16.97 22.31 13.27
N ARG A 851 17.66 21.36 12.65
CA ARG A 851 19.10 21.40 12.42
C ARG A 851 19.35 21.92 11.01
N TRP A 852 19.84 23.14 10.93
CA TRP A 852 20.06 23.82 9.65
C TRP A 852 21.33 23.30 8.97
N VAL A 853 21.30 23.16 7.65
CA VAL A 853 22.48 22.73 6.87
C VAL A 853 22.81 23.71 5.75
N SER A 854 24.04 23.64 5.25
CA SER A 854 24.44 24.41 4.07
C SER A 854 23.65 23.94 2.83
N PRO A 855 23.11 24.87 2.00
CA PRO A 855 22.21 24.56 0.88
C PRO A 855 22.98 24.06 -0.35
N THR A 856 23.69 22.93 -0.22
CA THR A 856 24.58 22.39 -1.28
C THR A 856 24.02 21.14 -1.96
N ARG A 857 22.99 20.52 -1.39
CA ARG A 857 22.43 19.26 -1.87
C ARG A 857 21.06 19.47 -2.50
N VAL A 858 20.88 18.88 -3.69
CA VAL A 858 19.62 18.88 -4.42
C VAL A 858 18.95 17.52 -4.28
N ALA A 859 17.63 17.57 -4.13
CA ALA A 859 16.77 16.42 -4.11
C ALA A 859 15.58 16.65 -5.04
N GLU A 860 14.83 15.59 -5.28
CA GLU A 860 13.54 15.67 -5.93
C GLU A 860 12.46 15.26 -4.94
N VAL A 861 11.33 15.95 -5.01
CA VAL A 861 10.14 15.64 -4.23
C VAL A 861 8.93 15.61 -5.14
N GLU A 862 8.03 14.69 -4.85
CA GLU A 862 6.68 14.66 -5.40
C GLU A 862 5.76 15.46 -4.48
N TYR A 863 4.78 16.18 -5.03
CA TYR A 863 3.84 16.99 -4.25
C TYR A 863 2.48 17.07 -4.94
N SER A 864 1.44 17.45 -4.19
CA SER A 864 0.07 17.51 -4.74
C SER A 864 -0.23 18.84 -5.44
N GLU A 865 0.18 19.95 -4.83
CA GLU A 865 -0.02 21.31 -5.38
C GLU A 865 0.90 22.32 -4.67
N TRP A 866 1.06 23.50 -5.28
CA TRP A 866 1.61 24.68 -4.59
C TRP A 866 0.50 25.37 -3.80
N THR A 867 0.73 25.65 -2.51
CA THR A 867 -0.19 26.45 -1.70
C THR A 867 -0.14 27.93 -2.13
N PRO A 868 -1.15 28.76 -1.76
CA PRO A 868 -1.11 30.21 -1.98
C PRO A 868 0.14 30.88 -1.37
N ASP A 869 0.60 30.38 -0.22
CA ASP A 869 1.87 30.80 0.42
C ASP A 869 3.13 30.26 -0.27
N GLN A 870 2.97 29.73 -1.49
CA GLN A 870 4.01 29.14 -2.32
C GLN A 870 4.80 27.99 -1.65
N ARG A 871 4.12 27.12 -0.91
CA ARG A 871 4.73 25.91 -0.30
C ARG A 871 4.23 24.64 -0.98
N LEU A 872 5.02 23.58 -0.92
CA LEU A 872 4.64 22.26 -1.42
C LEU A 872 3.62 21.64 -0.45
N ARG A 873 2.46 21.23 -0.98
CA ARG A 873 1.47 20.46 -0.21
C ARG A 873 1.74 18.96 -0.34
N HIS A 874 1.71 18.27 0.79
CA HIS A 874 1.96 16.82 0.92
C HIS A 874 3.23 16.32 0.22
N PRO A 875 4.39 16.97 0.40
CA PRO A 875 5.57 16.57 -0.32
C PRO A 875 6.08 15.20 0.18
N ARG A 876 6.35 14.31 -0.78
CA ARG A 876 6.96 13.00 -0.58
C ARG A 876 8.34 12.99 -1.20
N TRP A 877 9.30 12.44 -0.46
CA TRP A 877 10.65 12.28 -0.96
C TRP A 877 10.68 11.30 -2.13
N ARG A 878 11.35 11.72 -3.19
CA ARG A 878 11.58 10.90 -4.39
C ARG A 878 13.02 10.44 -4.47
N GLY A 879 13.96 11.27 -4.02
CA GLY A 879 15.36 10.91 -4.07
C GLY A 879 16.35 12.07 -4.06
N TRP A 880 17.62 11.78 -3.77
CA TRP A 880 18.73 12.71 -4.02
C TRP A 880 19.02 12.89 -5.52
N ARG A 881 19.45 14.09 -5.91
CA ARG A 881 19.87 14.44 -7.28
C ARG A 881 21.35 14.86 -7.29
N PRO A 882 22.29 13.92 -7.11
CA PRO A 882 23.73 14.23 -7.05
C PRO A 882 24.26 14.73 -8.41
N ASP A 883 23.51 14.52 -9.48
CA ASP A 883 23.77 15.05 -10.81
C ASP A 883 23.56 16.56 -10.92
N LYS A 884 22.93 17.20 -9.92
CA LYS A 884 22.55 18.62 -9.94
C LYS A 884 23.17 19.43 -8.82
N SER A 885 23.53 20.66 -9.15
CA SER A 885 23.87 21.70 -8.18
C SER A 885 22.64 22.55 -7.84
N PRO A 886 22.61 23.25 -6.69
CA PRO A 886 21.52 24.15 -6.34
C PRO A 886 21.18 25.20 -7.42
N GLY A 887 22.17 25.61 -8.23
CA GLY A 887 21.97 26.53 -9.35
C GLY A 887 21.25 25.94 -10.56
N ASP A 888 21.17 24.60 -10.66
CA ASP A 888 20.46 23.88 -11.73
C ASP A 888 18.98 23.64 -11.41
N VAL A 889 18.58 23.94 -10.18
CA VAL A 889 17.18 23.84 -9.74
C VAL A 889 16.40 24.97 -10.40
N ILE A 890 15.22 24.64 -10.93
CA ILE A 890 14.29 25.62 -11.50
C ILE A 890 12.89 25.35 -10.94
N LEU A 891 12.06 26.39 -10.87
CA LEU A 891 10.65 26.20 -10.53
C LEU A 891 9.94 25.51 -11.70
N GLU A 892 9.40 24.32 -11.48
CA GLU A 892 8.59 23.63 -12.49
C GLU A 892 7.17 24.22 -12.45
N ALA A 893 6.82 25.06 -13.44
CA ALA A 893 5.51 25.68 -13.58
C ALA A 893 4.72 25.09 -14.76
N THR A 894 3.41 24.92 -14.58
CA THR A 894 2.46 24.62 -15.67
C THR A 894 2.19 25.89 -16.50
N GLY A 895 1.93 25.72 -17.79
CA GLY A 895 1.64 26.82 -18.71
C GLY A 895 0.43 27.66 -18.27
N LYS A 896 0.43 28.93 -18.69
CA LYS A 896 -0.47 30.08 -18.37
C LYS A 896 -0.23 30.84 -17.05
N THR A 897 0.28 30.26 -15.97
CA THR A 897 0.45 31.03 -14.71
C THR A 897 1.85 31.65 -14.50
N ALA A 898 2.87 31.17 -15.21
CA ALA A 898 4.26 31.61 -14.97
C ALA A 898 4.56 33.07 -15.41
N ALA A 899 3.80 33.65 -16.33
CA ALA A 899 4.05 35.01 -16.83
C ALA A 899 3.22 36.09 -16.12
N GLU A 900 1.98 35.77 -15.70
CA GLU A 900 1.04 36.77 -15.17
C GLU A 900 0.97 36.79 -13.63
N ALA A 901 1.25 35.67 -12.95
CA ALA A 901 1.21 35.61 -11.48
C ALA A 901 2.44 36.24 -10.80
N TRP A 902 3.54 36.41 -11.52
CA TRP A 902 4.83 36.79 -10.91
C TRP A 902 5.24 38.23 -11.16
N THR A 903 4.62 38.94 -12.11
CA THR A 903 4.86 40.38 -12.34
C THR A 903 3.98 41.29 -11.49
N SER A 904 2.97 40.75 -10.81
CA SER A 904 1.91 41.53 -10.17
C SER A 904 2.12 41.80 -8.67
N ALA A 905 3.12 41.18 -8.04
CA ALA A 905 3.37 41.32 -6.60
C ALA A 905 4.25 42.52 -6.20
N ASP A 906 4.92 43.19 -7.16
CA ASP A 906 5.85 44.31 -6.92
C ASP A 906 5.27 45.70 -7.24
N ARG A 907 3.95 45.83 -7.37
CA ARG A 907 3.28 47.14 -7.52
C ARG A 907 2.15 47.32 -6.53
N GLN A 908 2.47 47.33 -5.24
CA GLN A 908 1.59 47.97 -4.27
C GLN A 908 2.37 48.49 -3.06
N VAL A 909 3.31 49.40 -3.33
CA VAL A 909 3.70 50.45 -2.38
C VAL A 909 3.82 51.74 -3.20
N ASP A 910 2.94 52.70 -2.88
CA ASP A 910 2.81 54.10 -3.33
C ASP A 910 1.45 54.40 -3.98
N VAL A 911 0.45 54.68 -3.12
CA VAL A 911 -0.30 55.96 -2.96
C VAL A 911 -1.25 55.80 -1.77
#